data_AF-A0A3L7PJ35-F1
#
_entry.id   AF-A0A3L7PJ35-F1
#
_cell.length_a   1.000
_cell.length_b   1.000
_cell.length_c   1.000
_cell.angle_alpha   90.00
_cell.angle_beta   90.00
_cell.angle_gamma   90.00
#
_symmetry.space_group_name_H-M   'P 1'
#
loop_
_entity.id
_entity.type
_entity.pdbx_description
1 polymer ?
#
loop_
_entity_poly.entity_id
_entity_poly.type
_entity_poly.pdbx_seq_one_letter_code
_entity_poly.pdbx_strand_id
1 'polypeptide(L)'
;MLSPLSSSGPKRSNIEGVRVMRTRCLGGMLALVLGAMIGGATCAAEAKLEEGTKPNVVLFLIDDLGWADLGCYGSKFHQTPNLDKLAAEGVRFTQAYAACPVCSPTRTAVLTGRYPQRSGITTWLPGQPSQKNHRLLAPEVPLQLPKDEVTIAEALKPAGYVSASIGKWHLGGAGSLPTDHGFDVNIAGDDAGTPYSYFAPYTSGANGKKNGKTIPGLEDAPAGEYLPDRLAAEAEKFIDAHKERPFFLYLPHFAVHTPMKAKAEMIAKYGAMPKEPNGSQQNPIYAAMMESMDEAVGRVLKRLDEAKLTEKTLVIFTSDNGGLANGNGQIIAPTNNGPLRDGKSQLYEGGIRVPLIVKWPGVTKPGSTSEAIVSSIDLFPTIMEACGVKSDANVDGLNLSATLKGATPPERDAIYWHFPHYNSNAGAKPGAVIRSGDWKLIEFYETGRRELFNIAKDMRESNNLIEQNADIAKDLQAKLVAWRESVGAKMPTPNPNYSPNEQKDDGSVMLHSSTADVFGTMLRYEPLPHKDTLGFWVRQEDWASFEFTITKPGRFRLVPHVGCGTSGGSLVHFEVTPAVPSGGRKSPGSSPDDNANSIASPERQLLTLTVPATGGFQKFVPQDLGELTLTKPGRYTLSIKPQKKEGVAVMDVRRVELRPVTTAMMLPDLKLLDPFWRSTTVHRESVLFVKETADKPADGKLLFPATKVISIHAADGSKRFELGRDFTVSDDGTRLVLTEKSSVPFLRQDELFPPKGKLPLWSGGAADGPQSLSHKTGDPETHVLFNNGHWFHDQQVEVTYERTVADWPGAAPRFDASRLPKTLAKLKAKQKLTIGVSGDSITFGLNASGLVGAAPFMPIYPELVAAQLRESFGTEVALFNRAVGGWNINSGLGDLDKLIEHKPDLVIVAYGMNDVGYRNPETYKAGTAKLIERLRATNPDVEVILVATMLGNDQWRHTPREMFPLYLDALKSLAGTNDQSAPGIALADLTSLWTEMLKRKRDSDLTGNGVNHPSDFGHRVYASAVLSLLVETATK
;
A
#
# COMPACT_ATOMS: atom_id res chain seq x y z
N MET A 1 19.69 63.30 43.60
CA MET A 1 21.11 63.01 43.92
C MET A 1 21.55 61.78 43.13
N LEU A 2 22.81 61.73 42.68
CA LEU A 2 23.56 60.53 42.24
C LEU A 2 23.07 59.76 40.98
N SER A 3 23.43 60.26 39.78
CA SER A 3 24.59 59.82 38.95
C SER A 3 24.89 58.30 38.69
N PRO A 4 25.62 57.90 37.60
CA PRO A 4 25.15 57.86 36.19
C PRO A 4 25.78 56.70 35.31
N LEU A 5 25.70 56.83 33.96
CA LEU A 5 26.52 56.20 32.87
C LEU A 5 26.21 54.73 32.49
N SER A 6 26.46 54.21 31.28
CA SER A 6 26.56 54.71 29.87
C SER A 6 26.76 53.44 28.96
N SER A 7 26.61 53.37 27.63
CA SER A 7 26.06 54.17 26.52
C SER A 7 25.64 53.17 25.39
N SER A 8 25.10 53.49 24.21
CA SER A 8 24.84 54.77 23.51
C SER A 8 23.45 54.78 22.82
N GLY A 9 23.31 54.96 21.49
CA GLY A 9 21.98 54.99 20.84
C GLY A 9 21.93 54.90 19.30
N PRO A 10 20.71 54.77 18.72
CA PRO A 10 20.46 54.51 17.30
C PRO A 10 20.00 55.76 16.50
N LYS A 11 19.78 55.60 15.18
CA LYS A 11 18.98 56.54 14.37
C LYS A 11 17.94 55.81 13.47
N ARG A 12 16.66 56.03 13.77
CA ARG A 12 15.58 56.25 12.79
C ARG A 12 15.23 57.77 12.87
N SER A 13 14.47 58.43 12.00
CA SER A 13 13.31 58.02 11.17
C SER A 13 12.95 59.14 10.16
N ASN A 14 11.85 58.93 9.41
CA ASN A 14 10.95 59.95 8.80
C ASN A 14 11.32 60.56 7.41
N ILE A 15 10.38 60.94 6.52
CA ILE A 15 8.92 60.62 6.32
C ILE A 15 8.55 60.93 4.83
N GLU A 16 7.46 60.32 4.34
CA GLU A 16 6.55 60.55 3.17
C GLU A 16 6.73 61.74 2.17
N GLY A 17 6.18 61.63 0.93
CA GLY A 17 5.95 62.85 0.10
C GLY A 17 5.63 62.86 -1.42
N VAL A 18 4.95 61.87 -2.03
CA VAL A 18 4.07 61.93 -3.25
C VAL A 18 4.26 62.99 -4.41
N ARG A 19 4.33 62.47 -5.66
CA ARG A 19 4.00 63.05 -7.03
C ARG A 19 4.86 64.18 -7.67
N VAL A 20 5.06 64.07 -9.01
CA VAL A 20 4.63 65.04 -10.07
C VAL A 20 4.80 64.43 -11.50
N MET A 21 4.15 65.03 -12.50
CA MET A 21 3.97 64.58 -13.90
C MET A 21 5.10 64.94 -14.91
N ARG A 22 4.96 64.42 -16.15
CA ARG A 22 5.65 64.77 -17.42
C ARG A 22 5.65 66.30 -17.69
N THR A 23 6.47 66.90 -18.59
CA THR A 23 6.32 66.87 -20.07
C THR A 23 7.41 67.68 -20.84
N ARG A 24 7.88 67.17 -22.01
CA ARG A 24 8.37 67.83 -23.28
C ARG A 24 9.66 68.69 -23.42
N CYS A 25 10.44 68.34 -24.48
CA CYS A 25 10.84 69.14 -25.67
C CYS A 25 12.33 69.46 -26.03
N LEU A 26 12.75 68.97 -27.22
CA LEU A 26 13.52 69.57 -28.36
C LEU A 26 15.07 69.76 -28.40
N GLY A 27 15.62 69.60 -29.63
CA GLY A 27 17.02 69.82 -30.12
C GLY A 27 17.70 68.50 -30.59
N GLY A 28 18.48 68.32 -31.68
CA GLY A 28 19.13 69.15 -32.74
C GLY A 28 20.62 68.75 -32.87
N MET A 29 21.29 68.46 -34.01
CA MET A 29 21.07 68.50 -35.49
C MET A 29 21.72 67.24 -36.16
N LEU A 30 21.49 66.87 -37.43
CA LEU A 30 22.22 67.20 -38.70
C LEU A 30 23.76 67.34 -38.60
N ALA A 31 24.60 66.90 -39.56
CA ALA A 31 24.41 66.31 -40.89
C ALA A 31 25.66 65.50 -41.35
N LEU A 32 25.50 64.58 -42.32
CA LEU A 32 26.30 64.44 -43.57
C LEU A 32 25.93 63.15 -44.34
N VAL A 33 26.52 62.99 -45.53
CA VAL A 33 25.78 62.77 -46.80
C VAL A 33 26.73 62.25 -47.93
N LEU A 34 26.15 61.72 -49.02
CA LEU A 34 26.77 61.13 -50.24
C LEU A 34 27.40 59.73 -50.03
N GLY A 35 27.17 58.71 -50.87
CA GLY A 35 26.31 58.50 -52.06
C GLY A 35 26.59 57.08 -52.62
N ALA A 36 25.89 56.49 -53.59
CA ALA A 36 24.72 56.88 -54.38
C ALA A 36 24.08 55.65 -55.08
N MET A 37 22.79 55.74 -55.45
CA MET A 37 22.12 55.09 -56.61
C MET A 37 22.27 53.57 -56.88
N ILE A 38 21.17 52.81 -56.79
CA ILE A 38 20.40 52.22 -57.93
C ILE A 38 19.21 51.40 -57.39
N GLY A 39 18.10 51.36 -58.16
CA GLY A 39 16.79 50.86 -57.72
C GLY A 39 16.70 49.36 -57.40
N GLY A 40 15.76 49.04 -56.52
CA GLY A 40 15.47 47.68 -56.06
C GLY A 40 14.25 47.62 -55.13
N ALA A 41 13.14 48.25 -55.52
CA ALA A 41 11.90 48.19 -54.75
C ALA A 41 11.23 46.82 -54.90
N THR A 42 11.66 45.83 -54.12
CA THR A 42 10.89 44.60 -53.92
C THR A 42 9.78 44.89 -52.91
N CYS A 43 8.57 45.13 -53.42
CA CYS A 43 7.37 45.04 -52.61
C CYS A 43 7.34 43.69 -51.89
N ALA A 44 7.21 43.70 -50.57
CA ALA A 44 6.64 42.57 -49.86
C ALA A 44 5.17 42.47 -50.31
N ALA A 45 4.90 41.63 -51.30
CA ALA A 45 3.55 41.36 -51.74
C ALA A 45 2.84 40.57 -50.63
N GLU A 46 1.89 41.19 -49.96
CA GLU A 46 0.89 40.47 -49.17
C GLU A 46 0.06 39.62 -50.13
N ALA A 47 0.50 38.38 -50.33
CA ALA A 47 -0.25 37.39 -51.09
C ALA A 47 -1.50 37.01 -50.31
N LYS A 48 -2.59 37.77 -50.51
CA LYS A 48 -3.92 37.33 -50.09
C LYS A 48 -4.21 35.99 -50.75
N LEU A 49 -4.66 35.03 -49.95
CA LEU A 49 -5.31 33.82 -50.44
C LEU A 49 -6.39 34.19 -51.46
N GLU A 50 -6.41 33.51 -52.61
CA GLU A 50 -7.51 33.66 -53.57
C GLU A 50 -8.82 33.22 -52.92
N GLU A 51 -9.80 34.12 -52.96
CA GLU A 51 -11.13 33.96 -52.37
C GLU A 51 -11.84 32.76 -53.04
N GLY A 52 -11.90 31.63 -52.32
CA GLY A 52 -12.45 30.36 -52.82
C GLY A 52 -11.48 29.18 -52.87
N THR A 53 -10.17 29.37 -52.60
CA THR A 53 -9.22 28.23 -52.52
C THR A 53 -9.31 27.50 -51.19
N LYS A 54 -9.74 26.23 -51.22
CA LYS A 54 -9.77 25.32 -50.06
C LYS A 54 -8.35 25.04 -49.55
N PRO A 55 -8.05 25.20 -48.24
CA PRO A 55 -6.71 24.94 -47.71
C PRO A 55 -6.45 23.45 -47.53
N ASN A 56 -5.17 23.06 -47.64
CA ASN A 56 -4.68 21.80 -47.09
C ASN A 56 -4.68 21.87 -45.56
N VAL A 57 -4.73 20.70 -44.91
CA VAL A 57 -4.65 20.61 -43.44
C VAL A 57 -3.60 19.58 -43.06
N VAL A 58 -2.63 19.97 -42.23
CA VAL A 58 -1.64 19.07 -41.61
C VAL A 58 -1.82 19.15 -40.10
N LEU A 59 -2.18 18.02 -39.49
CA LEU A 59 -2.38 17.88 -38.04
C LEU A 59 -1.31 16.93 -37.48
N PHE A 60 -0.31 17.50 -36.83
CA PHE A 60 0.64 16.76 -36.00
C PHE A 60 0.02 16.51 -34.62
N LEU A 61 -0.12 15.23 -34.25
CA LEU A 61 -0.57 14.82 -32.91
C LEU A 61 0.53 13.98 -32.25
N ILE A 62 1.26 14.57 -31.32
CA ILE A 62 2.39 13.91 -30.66
C ILE A 62 1.88 13.08 -29.47
N ASP A 63 2.50 11.92 -29.24
CA ASP A 63 2.14 11.00 -28.16
C ASP A 63 2.95 11.33 -26.91
N ASP A 64 2.29 11.50 -25.76
CA ASP A 64 2.95 11.75 -24.45
C ASP A 64 3.84 13.00 -24.36
N LEU A 65 3.53 14.04 -25.15
CA LEU A 65 4.23 15.32 -25.11
C LEU A 65 3.63 16.28 -24.08
N GLY A 66 4.43 16.65 -23.08
CA GLY A 66 4.07 17.59 -22.03
C GLY A 66 4.08 19.05 -22.46
N TRP A 67 3.27 19.87 -21.79
CA TRP A 67 3.19 21.31 -22.03
C TRP A 67 4.54 22.04 -21.93
N ALA A 68 5.42 21.60 -21.02
CA ALA A 68 6.72 22.22 -20.76
C ALA A 68 7.88 21.65 -21.62
N ASP A 69 7.61 20.72 -22.54
CA ASP A 69 8.68 19.95 -23.22
C ASP A 69 9.31 20.68 -24.41
N LEU A 70 8.71 21.77 -24.90
CA LEU A 70 9.20 22.52 -26.06
C LEU A 70 10.01 23.77 -25.65
N GLY A 71 11.00 24.13 -26.46
CA GLY A 71 11.79 25.36 -26.27
C GLY A 71 10.90 26.61 -26.20
N CYS A 72 9.97 26.73 -27.14
CA CYS A 72 8.96 27.79 -27.20
C CYS A 72 7.90 27.73 -26.09
N TYR A 73 7.86 26.70 -25.25
CA TYR A 73 7.02 26.65 -24.03
C TYR A 73 7.80 26.83 -22.73
N GLY A 74 9.13 26.78 -22.76
CA GLY A 74 9.97 27.15 -21.61
C GLY A 74 11.17 26.25 -21.37
N SER A 75 11.21 25.05 -21.95
CA SER A 75 12.35 24.11 -21.87
C SER A 75 13.69 24.83 -22.10
N LYS A 76 14.71 24.46 -21.34
CA LYS A 76 16.12 24.80 -21.59
C LYS A 76 16.96 23.56 -21.87
N PHE A 77 16.46 22.37 -21.56
CA PHE A 77 17.11 21.09 -21.84
C PHE A 77 16.78 20.55 -23.24
N HIS A 78 15.51 20.39 -23.60
CA HIS A 78 15.10 19.90 -24.94
C HIS A 78 15.24 21.00 -25.99
N GLN A 79 15.79 20.67 -27.16
CA GLN A 79 15.93 21.59 -28.29
C GLN A 79 14.91 21.26 -29.38
N THR A 80 14.05 22.23 -29.73
CA THR A 80 12.95 22.06 -30.70
C THR A 80 12.89 23.25 -31.69
N PRO A 81 13.97 23.51 -32.46
CA PRO A 81 14.08 24.71 -33.28
C PRO A 81 13.02 24.82 -34.40
N ASN A 82 12.52 23.72 -34.95
CA ASN A 82 11.49 23.75 -36.00
C ASN A 82 10.11 24.11 -35.42
N LEU A 83 9.79 23.62 -34.23
CA LEU A 83 8.58 23.99 -33.48
C LEU A 83 8.67 25.41 -32.91
N ASP A 84 9.86 25.86 -32.53
CA ASP A 84 10.11 27.25 -32.14
C ASP A 84 9.88 28.21 -33.34
N LYS A 85 10.33 27.83 -34.54
CA LYS A 85 10.01 28.52 -35.80
C LYS A 85 8.51 28.50 -36.10
N LEU A 86 7.85 27.34 -35.97
CA LEU A 86 6.39 27.21 -36.20
C LEU A 86 5.58 28.13 -35.25
N ALA A 87 6.00 28.24 -33.98
CA ALA A 87 5.40 29.17 -33.02
C ALA A 87 5.67 30.65 -33.37
N ALA A 88 6.85 30.97 -33.90
CA ALA A 88 7.18 32.32 -34.39
C ALA A 88 6.41 32.71 -35.67
N GLU A 89 5.94 31.74 -36.45
CA GLU A 89 5.17 31.95 -37.69
C GLU A 89 3.64 31.84 -37.49
N GLY A 90 3.18 31.35 -36.34
CA GLY A 90 1.76 31.10 -36.05
C GLY A 90 1.26 31.73 -34.73
N VAL A 91 0.23 31.11 -34.17
CA VAL A 91 -0.35 31.40 -32.84
C VAL A 91 0.00 30.24 -31.90
N ARG A 92 0.62 30.56 -30.75
CA ARG A 92 0.90 29.60 -29.65
C ARG A 92 -0.13 29.76 -28.54
N PHE A 93 -0.81 28.70 -28.13
CA PHE A 93 -1.81 28.74 -27.06
C PHE A 93 -1.20 28.34 -25.71
N THR A 94 -1.39 29.14 -24.67
CA THR A 94 -0.87 28.82 -23.32
C THR A 94 -1.81 27.93 -22.51
N GLN A 95 -3.11 27.92 -22.81
CA GLN A 95 -4.16 27.21 -22.06
C GLN A 95 -4.94 26.19 -22.93
N ALA A 96 -4.20 25.37 -23.69
CA ALA A 96 -4.77 24.27 -24.47
C ALA A 96 -4.78 22.95 -23.69
N TYR A 97 -5.84 22.16 -23.85
CA TYR A 97 -6.07 20.93 -23.11
C TYR A 97 -6.42 19.72 -23.99
N ALA A 98 -5.86 18.57 -23.65
CA ALA A 98 -6.35 17.28 -24.10
C ALA A 98 -7.71 16.96 -23.45
N ALA A 99 -8.62 16.29 -24.16
CA ALA A 99 -9.93 15.90 -23.63
C ALA A 99 -9.86 14.78 -22.57
N CYS A 100 -8.70 14.15 -22.40
CA CYS A 100 -8.44 13.09 -21.45
C CYS A 100 -6.93 13.07 -21.09
N PRO A 101 -6.53 12.63 -19.88
CA PRO A 101 -5.11 12.49 -19.56
C PRO A 101 -4.43 11.26 -20.18
N VAL A 102 -5.06 10.56 -21.15
CA VAL A 102 -4.51 9.38 -21.85
C VAL A 102 -4.92 9.34 -23.34
N CYS A 103 -4.20 8.54 -24.12
CA CYS A 103 -4.14 8.56 -25.59
C CYS A 103 -5.48 8.39 -26.34
N SER A 104 -6.04 7.17 -26.39
CA SER A 104 -7.20 6.82 -27.25
C SER A 104 -8.43 7.74 -27.07
N PRO A 105 -8.82 8.15 -25.85
CA PRO A 105 -9.94 9.08 -25.66
C PRO A 105 -9.68 10.45 -26.30
N THR A 106 -8.48 11.03 -26.15
CA THR A 106 -8.17 12.31 -26.80
C THR A 106 -8.07 12.15 -28.33
N ARG A 107 -7.51 11.04 -28.83
CA ARG A 107 -7.48 10.74 -30.27
C ARG A 107 -8.88 10.66 -30.87
N THR A 108 -9.83 10.06 -30.13
CA THR A 108 -11.26 10.06 -30.46
C THR A 108 -11.79 11.51 -30.52
N ALA A 109 -11.58 12.28 -29.45
CA ALA A 109 -12.06 13.66 -29.34
C ALA A 109 -11.51 14.62 -30.42
N VAL A 110 -10.25 14.47 -30.81
CA VAL A 110 -9.62 15.21 -31.92
C VAL A 110 -10.33 14.89 -33.24
N LEU A 111 -10.60 13.61 -33.50
CA LEU A 111 -11.15 13.14 -34.77
C LEU A 111 -12.66 13.36 -34.90
N THR A 112 -13.42 13.45 -33.82
CA THR A 112 -14.90 13.57 -33.84
C THR A 112 -15.43 14.89 -33.30
N GLY A 113 -14.60 15.71 -32.65
CA GLY A 113 -15.02 16.95 -32.00
C GLY A 113 -15.89 16.77 -30.76
N ARG A 114 -15.96 15.55 -30.20
CA ARG A 114 -16.87 15.14 -29.13
C ARG A 114 -16.13 14.76 -27.86
N TYR A 115 -16.78 14.94 -26.72
CA TYR A 115 -16.26 14.45 -25.44
C TYR A 115 -16.17 12.92 -25.46
N PRO A 116 -15.04 12.30 -25.01
CA PRO A 116 -14.82 10.86 -25.17
C PRO A 116 -15.86 9.98 -24.45
N GLN A 117 -16.58 10.55 -23.49
CA GLN A 117 -17.68 9.91 -22.77
C GLN A 117 -18.85 9.57 -23.70
N ARG A 118 -19.12 10.38 -24.73
CA ARG A 118 -20.19 10.13 -25.71
C ARG A 118 -19.91 8.90 -26.58
N SER A 119 -18.65 8.70 -26.97
CA SER A 119 -18.18 7.54 -27.73
C SER A 119 -17.86 6.32 -26.84
N GLY A 120 -17.92 6.48 -25.52
CA GLY A 120 -17.59 5.46 -24.51
C GLY A 120 -16.09 5.18 -24.31
N ILE A 121 -15.21 5.58 -25.24
CA ILE A 121 -13.75 5.42 -25.14
C ILE A 121 -13.20 6.41 -24.11
N THR A 122 -13.18 5.98 -22.84
CA THR A 122 -12.79 6.82 -21.70
C THR A 122 -11.45 6.44 -21.06
N THR A 123 -10.74 5.47 -21.64
CA THR A 123 -9.35 5.13 -21.32
C THR A 123 -8.58 4.72 -22.58
N TRP A 124 -7.25 4.61 -22.47
CA TRP A 124 -6.40 4.04 -23.52
C TRP A 124 -6.83 2.59 -23.79
N LEU A 125 -6.88 2.15 -25.04
CA LEU A 125 -7.39 0.80 -25.36
C LEU A 125 -6.32 -0.29 -25.16
N PRO A 126 -6.63 -1.45 -24.56
CA PRO A 126 -7.92 -1.89 -24.02
C PRO A 126 -8.21 -1.42 -22.56
N GLY A 127 -7.26 -0.74 -21.93
CA GLY A 127 -7.37 -0.25 -20.55
C GLY A 127 -6.70 -1.19 -19.54
N GLN A 128 -6.61 -0.74 -18.28
CA GLN A 128 -6.11 -1.58 -17.19
C GLN A 128 -7.28 -2.39 -16.58
N PRO A 129 -7.20 -3.73 -16.52
CA PRO A 129 -8.15 -4.53 -15.75
C PRO A 129 -8.10 -4.17 -14.27
N SER A 130 -9.27 -4.09 -13.62
CA SER A 130 -9.35 -3.81 -12.19
C SER A 130 -8.70 -4.93 -11.35
N GLN A 131 -8.00 -4.53 -10.28
CA GLN A 131 -7.21 -5.40 -9.42
C GLN A 131 -7.80 -5.48 -8.01
N LYS A 132 -7.39 -6.48 -7.21
CA LYS A 132 -7.86 -6.63 -5.81
C LYS A 132 -7.58 -5.39 -4.94
N ASN A 133 -6.50 -4.67 -5.19
CA ASN A 133 -6.12 -3.45 -4.48
C ASN A 133 -6.81 -2.18 -5.04
N HIS A 134 -7.69 -2.28 -6.04
CA HIS A 134 -8.51 -1.16 -6.51
C HIS A 134 -9.83 -1.12 -5.74
N ARG A 135 -10.17 0.03 -5.14
CA ARG A 135 -11.42 0.20 -4.39
C ARG A 135 -12.66 0.12 -5.27
N LEU A 136 -12.48 0.37 -6.58
CA LEU A 136 -13.54 0.46 -7.58
C LEU A 136 -13.23 -0.43 -8.78
N LEU A 137 -14.28 -0.94 -9.43
CA LEU A 137 -14.24 -1.53 -10.76
C LEU A 137 -14.42 -0.43 -11.81
N ALA A 138 -13.56 -0.43 -12.82
CA ALA A 138 -13.66 0.49 -13.95
C ALA A 138 -14.82 0.09 -14.88
N PRO A 139 -15.53 1.05 -15.52
CA PRO A 139 -16.59 0.74 -16.46
C PRO A 139 -16.03 0.19 -17.79
N GLU A 140 -16.77 -0.71 -18.42
CA GLU A 140 -16.38 -1.26 -19.73
C GLU A 140 -16.40 -0.19 -20.84
N VAL A 141 -15.36 -0.20 -21.66
CA VAL A 141 -15.18 0.68 -22.82
C VAL A 141 -15.20 -0.12 -24.14
N PRO A 142 -15.66 0.46 -25.25
CA PRO A 142 -15.47 -0.14 -26.57
C PRO A 142 -13.97 -0.32 -26.88
N LEU A 143 -13.60 -1.42 -27.54
CA LEU A 143 -12.20 -1.71 -27.93
C LEU A 143 -11.80 -1.12 -29.29
N GLN A 144 -12.67 -0.29 -29.88
CA GLN A 144 -12.49 0.34 -31.18
C GLN A 144 -13.40 1.57 -31.30
N LEU A 145 -13.06 2.50 -32.20
CA LEU A 145 -13.90 3.67 -32.51
C LEU A 145 -15.27 3.21 -33.04
N PRO A 146 -16.40 3.64 -32.43
CA PRO A 146 -17.73 3.29 -32.90
C PRO A 146 -17.96 3.75 -34.34
N LYS A 147 -18.70 2.96 -35.14
CA LYS A 147 -18.92 3.21 -36.58
C LYS A 147 -19.98 4.27 -36.87
N ASP A 148 -20.64 4.77 -35.83
CA ASP A 148 -21.63 5.84 -35.83
C ASP A 148 -21.03 7.20 -35.42
N GLU A 149 -19.76 7.23 -35.01
CA GLU A 149 -18.99 8.47 -34.90
C GLU A 149 -18.59 8.95 -36.31
N VAL A 150 -18.63 10.27 -36.53
CA VAL A 150 -18.21 10.89 -37.80
C VAL A 150 -16.86 11.57 -37.59
N THR A 151 -15.84 11.12 -38.33
CA THR A 151 -14.49 11.67 -38.23
C THR A 151 -14.25 12.88 -39.15
N ILE A 152 -13.18 13.64 -38.89
CA ILE A 152 -12.70 14.71 -39.78
C ILE A 152 -12.52 14.19 -41.21
N ALA A 153 -11.94 12.99 -41.39
CA ALA A 153 -11.71 12.43 -42.72
C ALA A 153 -13.04 12.19 -43.46
N GLU A 154 -14.03 11.60 -42.79
CA GLU A 154 -15.36 11.36 -43.35
C GLU A 154 -16.11 12.65 -43.67
N ALA A 155 -16.02 13.66 -42.81
CA ALA A 155 -16.64 14.96 -43.03
C ALA A 155 -16.00 15.74 -44.19
N LEU A 156 -14.68 15.64 -44.39
CA LEU A 156 -13.96 16.29 -45.50
C LEU A 156 -14.09 15.54 -46.84
N LYS A 157 -14.35 14.23 -46.84
CA LYS A 157 -14.39 13.39 -48.05
C LYS A 157 -15.42 13.88 -49.10
N PRO A 158 -16.68 14.22 -48.75
CA PRO A 158 -17.64 14.83 -49.69
C PRO A 158 -17.18 16.18 -50.27
N ALA A 159 -16.31 16.91 -49.55
CA ALA A 159 -15.75 18.17 -50.02
C ALA A 159 -14.56 18.00 -50.99
N GLY A 160 -14.20 16.76 -51.36
CA GLY A 160 -13.20 16.44 -52.38
C GLY A 160 -11.77 16.30 -51.85
N TYR A 161 -11.57 16.35 -50.54
CA TYR A 161 -10.27 16.15 -49.88
C TYR A 161 -9.75 14.73 -50.11
N VAL A 162 -8.43 14.59 -50.25
CA VAL A 162 -7.73 13.30 -50.06
C VAL A 162 -7.17 13.26 -48.64
N SER A 163 -7.29 12.11 -47.97
CA SER A 163 -7.03 12.00 -46.54
C SER A 163 -6.03 10.88 -46.21
N ALA A 164 -5.04 11.17 -45.37
CA ALA A 164 -4.05 10.20 -44.90
C ALA A 164 -3.93 10.21 -43.37
N SER A 165 -3.85 9.01 -42.79
CA SER A 165 -3.40 8.78 -41.42
C SER A 165 -2.03 8.10 -41.49
N ILE A 166 -1.00 8.76 -40.98
CA ILE A 166 0.39 8.28 -41.00
C ILE A 166 0.92 8.24 -39.56
N GLY A 167 1.01 7.06 -38.97
CA GLY A 167 1.50 6.84 -37.60
C GLY A 167 0.46 6.22 -36.64
N LYS A 168 0.53 6.58 -35.36
CA LYS A 168 -0.23 5.95 -34.27
C LYS A 168 -1.75 6.16 -34.38
N TRP A 169 -2.47 5.08 -34.67
CA TRP A 169 -3.94 5.08 -34.65
C TRP A 169 -4.49 4.83 -33.24
N HIS A 170 -4.31 3.61 -32.69
CA HIS A 170 -4.73 3.25 -31.31
C HIS A 170 -6.23 3.41 -31.03
N LEU A 171 -7.05 3.23 -32.06
CA LEU A 171 -8.52 3.35 -32.05
C LEU A 171 -9.23 2.11 -32.64
N GLY A 172 -8.55 0.96 -32.69
CA GLY A 172 -9.11 -0.30 -33.15
C GLY A 172 -8.24 -1.01 -34.18
N GLY A 173 -8.53 -2.31 -34.38
CA GLY A 173 -7.84 -3.17 -35.35
C GLY A 173 -8.62 -3.32 -36.66
N ALA A 174 -8.54 -4.50 -37.28
CA ALA A 174 -9.26 -4.81 -38.51
C ALA A 174 -10.78 -4.54 -38.39
N GLY A 175 -11.33 -3.76 -39.32
CA GLY A 175 -12.73 -3.31 -39.29
C GLY A 175 -12.97 -2.01 -38.51
N SER A 176 -11.89 -1.40 -37.98
CA SER A 176 -11.83 -0.06 -37.38
C SER A 176 -10.43 0.57 -37.55
N LEU A 177 -9.75 0.30 -38.67
CA LEU A 177 -8.52 0.97 -39.10
C LEU A 177 -8.85 2.40 -39.60
N PRO A 178 -7.88 3.30 -39.83
CA PRO A 178 -8.16 4.62 -40.40
C PRO A 178 -8.99 4.57 -41.70
N THR A 179 -8.74 3.57 -42.56
CA THR A 179 -9.49 3.36 -43.81
C THR A 179 -10.93 2.91 -43.61
N ASP A 180 -11.27 2.33 -42.46
CA ASP A 180 -12.65 2.02 -42.07
C ASP A 180 -13.40 3.28 -41.56
N HIS A 181 -12.66 4.37 -41.29
CA HIS A 181 -13.13 5.66 -40.75
C HIS A 181 -12.75 6.81 -41.71
N GLY A 182 -13.07 6.62 -42.99
CA GLY A 182 -12.99 7.62 -44.05
C GLY A 182 -11.62 7.95 -44.65
N PHE A 183 -10.50 7.63 -44.00
CA PHE A 183 -9.18 7.92 -44.55
C PHE A 183 -8.91 7.15 -45.87
N ASP A 184 -8.29 7.80 -46.86
CA ASP A 184 -7.92 7.17 -48.12
C ASP A 184 -6.60 6.38 -48.03
N VAL A 185 -5.70 6.82 -47.15
CA VAL A 185 -4.38 6.21 -46.91
C VAL A 185 -4.21 5.93 -45.41
N ASN A 186 -3.78 4.71 -45.09
CA ASN A 186 -3.28 4.32 -43.77
C ASN A 186 -1.83 3.84 -43.90
N ILE A 187 -0.92 4.46 -43.17
CA ILE A 187 0.45 3.99 -42.98
C ILE A 187 0.72 3.94 -41.47
N ALA A 188 1.24 2.83 -40.99
CA ALA A 188 1.57 2.57 -39.58
C ALA A 188 0.40 2.55 -38.57
N GLY A 189 -0.84 2.81 -38.97
CA GLY A 189 -2.01 2.77 -38.09
C GLY A 189 -2.56 1.37 -37.85
N ASP A 190 -2.49 0.90 -36.60
CA ASP A 190 -3.12 -0.33 -36.10
C ASP A 190 -3.72 -0.14 -34.69
N ASP A 191 -4.07 -1.25 -34.01
CA ASP A 191 -4.62 -1.22 -32.65
C ASP A 191 -3.58 -0.95 -31.55
N ALA A 192 -2.28 -0.87 -31.88
CA ALA A 192 -1.22 -0.71 -30.89
C ALA A 192 -1.07 0.74 -30.42
N GLY A 193 -0.94 0.90 -29.10
CA GLY A 193 -0.69 2.19 -28.47
C GLY A 193 0.78 2.62 -28.42
N THR A 194 1.71 1.78 -28.85
CA THR A 194 3.16 2.00 -28.72
C THR A 194 3.93 1.01 -29.62
N PRO A 195 5.08 1.42 -30.20
CA PRO A 195 5.98 0.49 -30.88
C PRO A 195 6.87 -0.24 -29.86
N TYR A 196 7.19 -1.51 -30.09
CA TYR A 196 8.26 -2.20 -29.35
C TYR A 196 9.65 -1.80 -29.81
N SER A 197 9.80 -1.36 -31.07
CA SER A 197 11.04 -0.84 -31.63
C SER A 197 10.80 0.44 -32.41
N TYR A 198 11.56 1.49 -32.06
CA TYR A 198 11.68 2.71 -32.85
C TYR A 198 12.67 2.60 -34.01
N PHE A 199 13.35 1.46 -34.15
CA PHE A 199 14.29 1.18 -35.24
C PHE A 199 13.82 -0.01 -36.07
N ALA A 200 13.97 0.07 -37.40
CA ALA A 200 13.53 -0.97 -38.31
C ALA A 200 14.27 -2.31 -38.08
N PRO A 201 13.57 -3.47 -38.10
CA PRO A 201 12.14 -3.64 -38.36
C PRO A 201 11.26 -3.14 -37.21
N TYR A 202 10.36 -2.21 -37.52
CA TYR A 202 9.45 -1.63 -36.54
C TYR A 202 8.40 -2.66 -36.17
N THR A 203 8.33 -3.03 -34.89
CA THR A 203 7.36 -4.03 -34.41
C THR A 203 6.39 -3.41 -33.43
N SER A 204 5.11 -3.80 -33.51
CA SER A 204 4.03 -3.41 -32.58
C SER A 204 3.47 -4.65 -31.86
N GLY A 205 2.42 -4.44 -31.07
CA GLY A 205 1.74 -5.49 -30.32
C GLY A 205 0.26 -5.21 -30.15
N ALA A 206 -0.57 -6.11 -30.68
CA ALA A 206 -2.02 -6.02 -30.55
C ALA A 206 -2.43 -6.14 -29.08
N ASN A 207 -3.32 -5.24 -28.61
CA ASN A 207 -3.81 -5.20 -27.23
C ASN A 207 -2.69 -5.31 -26.14
N GLY A 208 -1.53 -4.71 -26.39
CA GLY A 208 -0.37 -4.73 -25.48
C GLY A 208 0.42 -6.04 -25.41
N LYS A 209 0.08 -7.06 -26.23
CA LYS A 209 0.79 -8.35 -26.27
C LYS A 209 1.94 -8.32 -27.28
N LYS A 210 3.12 -8.79 -26.83
CA LYS A 210 4.29 -9.00 -27.71
C LYS A 210 4.00 -10.13 -28.70
N ASN A 211 3.72 -9.79 -29.95
CA ASN A 211 3.55 -10.74 -31.06
C ASN A 211 4.62 -10.59 -32.16
N GLY A 212 5.48 -9.56 -32.10
CA GLY A 212 6.58 -9.36 -33.04
C GLY A 212 6.16 -9.00 -34.47
N LYS A 213 4.90 -8.59 -34.67
CA LYS A 213 4.37 -8.18 -35.98
C LYS A 213 5.00 -6.86 -36.41
N THR A 214 5.41 -6.76 -37.68
CA THR A 214 5.83 -5.49 -38.29
C THR A 214 4.66 -4.49 -38.30
N ILE A 215 4.95 -3.22 -38.03
CA ILE A 215 3.99 -2.11 -38.14
C ILE A 215 3.51 -2.02 -39.60
N PRO A 216 2.18 -1.99 -39.87
CA PRO A 216 1.65 -2.14 -41.22
C PRO A 216 2.01 -0.96 -42.13
N GLY A 217 2.36 -1.24 -43.39
CA GLY A 217 2.75 -0.23 -44.37
C GLY A 217 4.18 0.30 -44.21
N LEU A 218 4.99 -0.31 -43.33
CA LEU A 218 6.42 0.00 -43.14
C LEU A 218 7.32 -1.24 -43.35
N GLU A 219 6.84 -2.26 -44.05
CA GLU A 219 7.52 -3.54 -44.24
C GLU A 219 8.80 -3.44 -45.10
N ASP A 220 8.93 -2.39 -45.91
CA ASP A 220 10.07 -2.09 -46.78
C ASP A 220 11.15 -1.22 -46.12
N ALA A 221 11.01 -0.88 -44.83
CA ALA A 221 11.93 0.01 -44.12
C ALA A 221 13.37 -0.54 -44.05
N PRO A 222 14.40 0.22 -44.46
CA PRO A 222 15.80 -0.16 -44.31
C PRO A 222 16.14 -0.51 -42.86
N ALA A 223 16.81 -1.64 -42.63
CA ALA A 223 17.16 -2.08 -41.28
C ALA A 223 17.94 -1.00 -40.50
N GLY A 224 17.49 -0.69 -39.28
CA GLY A 224 18.05 0.39 -38.45
C GLY A 224 17.54 1.81 -38.77
N GLU A 225 16.67 2.02 -39.76
CA GLU A 225 16.00 3.32 -39.97
C GLU A 225 15.15 3.70 -38.74
N TYR A 226 15.12 4.98 -38.36
CA TYR A 226 14.43 5.45 -37.16
C TYR A 226 13.00 5.94 -37.46
N LEU A 227 12.03 5.53 -36.64
CA LEU A 227 10.60 5.62 -36.98
C LEU A 227 10.10 7.06 -37.25
N PRO A 228 10.45 8.10 -36.47
CA PRO A 228 10.14 9.49 -36.81
C PRO A 228 10.64 9.93 -38.20
N ASP A 229 11.84 9.51 -38.60
CA ASP A 229 12.42 9.85 -39.91
C ASP A 229 11.61 9.19 -41.04
N ARG A 230 11.13 7.96 -40.82
CA ARG A 230 10.30 7.22 -41.78
C ARG A 230 8.89 7.82 -41.89
N LEU A 231 8.25 8.18 -40.78
CA LEU A 231 6.94 8.85 -40.81
C LEU A 231 7.00 10.19 -41.58
N ALA A 232 8.08 10.96 -41.41
CA ALA A 232 8.30 12.17 -42.21
C ALA A 232 8.46 11.85 -43.71
N ALA A 233 9.20 10.80 -44.07
CA ALA A 233 9.36 10.39 -45.47
C ALA A 233 8.02 9.97 -46.13
N GLU A 234 7.13 9.31 -45.39
CA GLU A 234 5.80 8.94 -45.90
C GLU A 234 4.86 10.15 -46.02
N ALA A 235 4.95 11.10 -45.09
CA ALA A 235 4.26 12.39 -45.20
C ALA A 235 4.74 13.21 -46.42
N GLU A 236 6.05 13.25 -46.68
CA GLU A 236 6.64 13.88 -47.87
C GLU A 236 6.11 13.26 -49.17
N LYS A 237 6.08 11.91 -49.26
CA LYS A 237 5.51 11.18 -50.40
C LYS A 237 4.03 11.50 -50.62
N PHE A 238 3.23 11.54 -49.55
CA PHE A 238 1.80 11.87 -49.62
C PHE A 238 1.56 13.30 -50.13
N ILE A 239 2.32 14.28 -49.61
CA ILE A 239 2.26 15.68 -50.07
C ILE A 239 2.58 15.76 -51.56
N ASP A 240 3.64 15.08 -52.02
CA ASP A 240 4.05 15.09 -53.42
C ASP A 240 3.02 14.46 -54.38
N ALA A 241 2.37 13.38 -53.95
CA ALA A 241 1.32 12.71 -54.72
C ALA A 241 0.03 13.52 -54.84
N HIS A 242 -0.25 14.43 -53.90
CA HIS A 242 -1.55 15.11 -53.78
C HIS A 242 -1.52 16.64 -53.82
N LYS A 243 -0.36 17.28 -54.02
CA LYS A 243 -0.17 18.75 -54.08
C LYS A 243 -1.13 19.53 -55.00
N GLU A 244 -1.71 18.90 -56.01
CA GLU A 244 -2.67 19.52 -56.95
C GLU A 244 -4.14 19.46 -56.46
N ARG A 245 -4.39 18.92 -55.26
CA ARG A 245 -5.72 18.76 -54.65
C ARG A 245 -5.67 19.14 -53.17
N PRO A 246 -6.79 19.61 -52.58
CA PRO A 246 -6.87 19.78 -51.13
C PRO A 246 -6.69 18.43 -50.42
N PHE A 247 -5.85 18.39 -49.38
CA PHE A 247 -5.63 17.19 -48.57
C PHE A 247 -5.74 17.43 -47.07
N PHE A 248 -6.04 16.34 -46.34
CA PHE A 248 -5.96 16.26 -44.88
C PHE A 248 -4.92 15.20 -44.50
N LEU A 249 -3.79 15.64 -43.96
CA LEU A 249 -2.76 14.78 -43.40
C LEU A 249 -2.88 14.78 -41.88
N TYR A 250 -3.38 13.68 -41.32
CA TYR A 250 -3.29 13.37 -39.91
C TYR A 250 -1.98 12.61 -39.67
N LEU A 251 -1.05 13.23 -38.94
CA LEU A 251 0.30 12.71 -38.68
C LEU A 251 0.48 12.48 -37.17
N PRO A 252 -0.18 11.46 -36.60
CA PRO A 252 0.00 11.08 -35.20
C PRO A 252 1.35 10.37 -34.99
N HIS A 253 2.32 11.05 -34.39
CA HIS A 253 3.60 10.40 -34.06
C HIS A 253 3.43 9.34 -32.97
N PHE A 254 4.26 8.29 -33.02
CA PHE A 254 4.49 7.40 -31.87
C PHE A 254 5.46 8.02 -30.86
N ALA A 255 6.41 8.83 -31.35
CA ALA A 255 7.23 9.65 -30.47
C ALA A 255 6.33 10.63 -29.71
N VAL A 256 6.56 10.89 -28.43
CA VAL A 256 7.72 10.52 -27.59
C VAL A 256 7.41 9.43 -26.55
N HIS A 257 6.42 8.57 -26.83
CA HIS A 257 5.98 7.51 -25.92
C HIS A 257 7.07 6.45 -25.69
N THR A 258 7.06 5.83 -24.50
CA THR A 258 7.91 4.66 -24.20
C THR A 258 7.71 3.52 -25.23
N PRO A 259 8.70 2.65 -25.48
CA PRO A 259 10.00 2.51 -24.81
C PRO A 259 10.99 3.60 -25.20
N MET A 260 11.76 4.07 -24.22
CA MET A 260 12.78 5.12 -24.38
C MET A 260 13.91 4.62 -25.30
N LYS A 261 13.90 5.03 -26.56
CA LYS A 261 14.85 4.64 -27.61
C LYS A 261 15.07 5.81 -28.57
N ALA A 262 16.31 6.21 -28.78
CA ALA A 262 16.70 7.29 -29.69
C ALA A 262 18.05 7.02 -30.35
N LYS A 263 18.42 7.83 -31.36
CA LYS A 263 19.69 7.77 -32.08
C LYS A 263 20.88 7.98 -31.11
N ALA A 264 21.94 7.18 -31.24
CA ALA A 264 22.99 7.08 -30.22
C ALA A 264 23.82 8.37 -30.09
N GLU A 265 24.12 9.01 -31.22
CA GLU A 265 24.78 10.30 -31.36
C GLU A 265 24.00 11.43 -30.67
N MET A 266 22.67 11.38 -30.74
CA MET A 266 21.79 12.38 -30.13
C MET A 266 21.64 12.15 -28.62
N ILE A 267 21.63 10.88 -28.16
CA ILE A 267 21.76 10.55 -26.74
C ILE A 267 23.10 11.06 -26.19
N ALA A 268 24.20 10.90 -26.94
CA ALA A 268 25.51 11.40 -26.54
C ALA A 268 25.56 12.94 -26.45
N LYS A 269 24.94 13.65 -27.42
CA LYS A 269 24.74 15.11 -27.39
C LYS A 269 24.10 15.55 -26.07
N TYR A 270 22.91 15.04 -25.74
CA TYR A 270 22.20 15.42 -24.51
C TYR A 270 22.86 14.90 -23.23
N GLY A 271 23.57 13.77 -23.28
CA GLY A 271 24.36 13.26 -22.16
C GLY A 271 25.54 14.18 -21.77
N ALA A 272 26.05 14.96 -22.72
CA ALA A 272 27.08 15.97 -22.50
C ALA A 272 26.55 17.36 -22.13
N MET A 273 25.23 17.61 -22.27
CA MET A 273 24.65 18.91 -21.93
C MET A 273 24.55 19.10 -20.40
N PRO A 274 24.74 20.34 -19.90
CA PRO A 274 24.47 20.64 -18.50
C PRO A 274 22.98 20.40 -18.20
N LYS A 275 22.71 19.59 -17.17
CA LYS A 275 21.35 19.38 -16.65
C LYS A 275 20.79 20.69 -16.09
N GLU A 276 19.48 20.88 -16.19
CA GLU A 276 18.84 22.08 -15.65
C GLU A 276 19.03 22.19 -14.12
N PRO A 277 19.31 23.40 -13.59
CA PRO A 277 19.31 23.65 -12.16
C PRO A 277 17.97 23.26 -11.53
N ASN A 278 18.00 22.65 -10.34
CA ASN A 278 16.84 22.15 -9.60
C ASN A 278 16.15 20.90 -10.20
N GLY A 279 16.68 20.30 -11.27
CA GLY A 279 16.30 18.95 -11.70
C GLY A 279 14.93 18.86 -12.39
N SER A 280 14.52 19.91 -13.11
CA SER A 280 13.32 19.91 -13.97
C SER A 280 13.45 18.87 -15.08
N GLN A 281 14.18 19.15 -16.16
CA GLN A 281 14.39 18.21 -17.28
C GLN A 281 15.86 17.75 -17.34
N GLN A 282 16.09 16.42 -17.47
CA GLN A 282 17.44 15.84 -17.42
C GLN A 282 17.61 14.46 -18.11
N ASN A 283 16.61 13.97 -18.86
CA ASN A 283 16.66 12.63 -19.47
C ASN A 283 17.21 12.72 -20.91
N PRO A 284 18.46 12.31 -21.18
CA PRO A 284 19.08 12.51 -22.50
C PRO A 284 18.45 11.64 -23.59
N ILE A 285 17.80 10.54 -23.23
CA ILE A 285 17.09 9.70 -24.20
C ILE A 285 15.79 10.39 -24.61
N TYR A 286 15.04 10.97 -23.67
CA TYR A 286 13.83 11.73 -23.99
C TYR A 286 14.14 12.94 -24.87
N ALA A 287 15.15 13.72 -24.50
CA ALA A 287 15.58 14.90 -25.25
C ALA A 287 16.01 14.54 -26.69
N ALA A 288 16.64 13.38 -26.88
CA ALA A 288 16.96 12.86 -28.21
C ALA A 288 15.71 12.39 -29.00
N MET A 289 14.70 11.81 -28.34
CA MET A 289 13.41 11.52 -28.99
C MET A 289 12.68 12.81 -29.39
N MET A 290 12.74 13.84 -28.54
CA MET A 290 12.16 15.17 -28.77
C MET A 290 12.77 15.87 -29.99
N GLU A 291 14.10 15.96 -30.08
CA GLU A 291 14.78 16.61 -31.20
C GLU A 291 14.57 15.84 -32.51
N SER A 292 14.60 14.49 -32.50
CA SER A 292 14.28 13.71 -33.71
C SER A 292 12.81 13.88 -34.17
N MET A 293 11.89 14.16 -33.24
CA MET A 293 10.49 14.49 -33.58
C MET A 293 10.40 15.91 -34.18
N ASP A 294 11.13 16.88 -33.63
CA ASP A 294 11.24 18.24 -34.18
C ASP A 294 11.87 18.25 -35.59
N GLU A 295 12.92 17.45 -35.83
CA GLU A 295 13.51 17.21 -37.16
C GLU A 295 12.46 16.66 -38.15
N ALA A 296 11.65 15.69 -37.73
CA ALA A 296 10.60 15.09 -38.55
C ALA A 296 9.49 16.10 -38.91
N VAL A 297 9.07 16.95 -37.95
CA VAL A 297 8.15 18.07 -38.22
C VAL A 297 8.79 19.07 -39.19
N GLY A 298 10.04 19.47 -38.95
CA GLY A 298 10.79 20.41 -39.79
C GLY A 298 10.90 19.95 -41.25
N ARG A 299 11.11 18.64 -41.48
CA ARG A 299 11.10 18.01 -42.80
C ARG A 299 9.76 18.19 -43.53
N VAL A 300 8.64 17.89 -42.88
CA VAL A 300 7.30 18.04 -43.47
C VAL A 300 7.00 19.51 -43.77
N LEU A 301 7.34 20.44 -42.86
CA LEU A 301 7.19 21.89 -43.08
C LEU A 301 8.03 22.37 -44.28
N LYS A 302 9.30 21.94 -44.37
CA LYS A 302 10.20 22.23 -45.50
C LYS A 302 9.65 21.68 -46.81
N ARG A 303 8.98 20.52 -46.80
CA ARG A 303 8.35 19.96 -48.00
C ARG A 303 7.14 20.77 -48.47
N LEU A 304 6.34 21.31 -47.54
CA LEU A 304 5.27 22.26 -47.89
C LEU A 304 5.83 23.54 -48.54
N ASP A 305 6.95 24.06 -48.03
CA ASP A 305 7.64 25.22 -48.63
C ASP A 305 8.15 24.89 -50.05
N GLU A 306 8.84 23.76 -50.23
CA GLU A 306 9.37 23.31 -51.54
C GLU A 306 8.27 23.02 -52.56
N ALA A 307 7.16 22.43 -52.13
CA ALA A 307 5.98 22.18 -52.95
C ALA A 307 5.14 23.45 -53.22
N LYS A 308 5.51 24.60 -52.61
CA LYS A 308 4.78 25.89 -52.68
C LYS A 308 3.35 25.84 -52.13
N LEU A 309 3.14 25.00 -51.12
CA LEU A 309 1.84 24.75 -50.48
C LEU A 309 1.66 25.52 -49.16
N THR A 310 2.72 26.05 -48.56
CA THR A 310 2.69 26.70 -47.23
C THR A 310 1.60 27.74 -47.09
N GLU A 311 1.50 28.69 -48.03
CA GLU A 311 0.48 29.75 -48.00
C GLU A 311 -0.96 29.22 -48.07
N LYS A 312 -1.15 27.98 -48.56
CA LYS A 312 -2.45 27.30 -48.70
C LYS A 312 -2.64 26.17 -47.67
N THR A 313 -1.83 26.10 -46.61
CA THR A 313 -1.89 25.00 -45.63
C THR A 313 -2.14 25.51 -44.21
N LEU A 314 -3.19 25.00 -43.58
CA LEU A 314 -3.42 25.06 -42.14
C LEU A 314 -2.56 23.98 -41.47
N VAL A 315 -1.59 24.40 -40.66
CA VAL A 315 -0.76 23.52 -39.84
C VAL A 315 -1.19 23.63 -38.37
N ILE A 316 -1.48 22.49 -37.76
CA ILE A 316 -1.81 22.36 -36.34
C ILE A 316 -0.81 21.38 -35.72
N PHE A 317 -0.20 21.76 -34.60
CA PHE A 317 0.66 20.90 -33.80
C PHE A 317 0.15 20.84 -32.36
N THR A 318 -0.07 19.63 -31.83
CA THR A 318 -0.52 19.42 -30.43
C THR A 318 -0.14 18.03 -29.90
N SER A 319 -0.57 17.71 -28.67
CA SER A 319 -0.36 16.43 -27.98
C SER A 319 -1.69 15.77 -27.58
N ASP A 320 -1.71 14.45 -27.44
CA ASP A 320 -2.90 13.71 -27.00
C ASP A 320 -3.09 13.63 -25.47
N ASN A 321 -2.02 13.84 -24.70
CA ASN A 321 -2.06 14.02 -23.25
C ASN A 321 -0.78 14.69 -22.73
N GLY A 322 -0.77 15.09 -21.47
CA GLY A 322 0.42 15.63 -20.81
C GLY A 322 1.57 14.60 -20.69
N GLY A 323 2.76 15.09 -20.38
CA GLY A 323 4.00 14.31 -20.44
C GLY A 323 4.12 13.26 -19.33
N LEU A 324 4.81 12.15 -19.61
CA LEU A 324 5.05 11.09 -18.62
C LEU A 324 6.11 11.53 -17.59
N ALA A 325 5.65 12.14 -16.50
CA ALA A 325 6.49 12.73 -15.45
C ALA A 325 6.78 11.82 -14.25
N ASN A 326 6.21 10.61 -14.22
CA ASN A 326 6.55 9.61 -13.21
C ASN A 326 7.58 8.61 -13.76
N GLY A 327 8.26 7.91 -12.85
CA GLY A 327 9.33 6.98 -13.24
C GLY A 327 8.87 5.72 -13.99
N ASN A 328 7.61 5.28 -13.86
CA ASN A 328 7.17 3.93 -14.31
C ASN A 328 8.13 2.79 -13.84
N GLY A 329 8.75 2.94 -12.67
CA GLY A 329 9.79 2.02 -12.14
C GLY A 329 11.24 2.32 -12.58
N GLN A 330 11.47 3.33 -13.43
CA GLN A 330 12.79 3.84 -13.78
C GLN A 330 13.30 4.88 -12.76
N ILE A 331 14.63 4.99 -12.64
CA ILE A 331 15.32 5.92 -11.71
C ILE A 331 15.10 7.39 -12.11
N ILE A 332 15.00 7.66 -13.42
CA ILE A 332 14.78 9.01 -13.98
C ILE A 332 13.52 8.92 -14.85
N ALA A 333 12.55 9.79 -14.60
CA ALA A 333 11.35 9.89 -15.43
C ALA A 333 11.70 10.34 -16.87
N PRO A 334 10.85 10.04 -17.87
CA PRO A 334 11.00 10.56 -19.23
C PRO A 334 11.08 12.09 -19.25
N THR A 335 10.12 12.78 -18.63
CA THR A 335 10.10 14.25 -18.56
C THR A 335 9.62 14.78 -17.20
N ASN A 336 9.37 16.09 -17.12
CA ASN A 336 8.81 16.82 -16.01
C ASN A 336 7.95 17.97 -16.57
N ASN A 337 6.68 18.03 -16.20
CA ASN A 337 5.74 19.05 -16.69
C ASN A 337 5.83 20.39 -15.92
N GLY A 338 6.82 20.53 -15.01
CA GLY A 338 7.03 21.70 -14.18
C GLY A 338 6.99 23.02 -14.97
N PRO A 339 6.26 24.05 -14.50
CA PRO A 339 5.68 24.20 -13.17
C PRO A 339 4.34 23.46 -12.95
N LEU A 340 3.77 22.82 -13.96
CA LEU A 340 2.49 22.11 -13.82
C LEU A 340 2.65 20.87 -12.93
N ARG A 341 1.58 20.51 -12.23
CA ARG A 341 1.56 19.38 -11.31
C ARG A 341 1.30 18.06 -12.05
N ASP A 342 2.08 17.04 -11.69
CA ASP A 342 1.98 15.66 -12.17
C ASP A 342 2.09 15.52 -13.71
N GLY A 343 1.45 14.52 -14.33
CA GLY A 343 1.69 14.13 -15.72
C GLY A 343 0.67 13.16 -16.30
N LYS A 344 1.02 12.45 -17.38
CA LYS A 344 0.16 11.45 -18.05
C LYS A 344 -0.66 10.60 -17.07
N SER A 345 -1.93 10.39 -17.40
CA SER A 345 -2.98 9.73 -16.61
C SER A 345 -3.46 10.48 -15.35
N GLN A 346 -2.88 11.62 -14.98
CA GLN A 346 -3.31 12.41 -13.81
C GLN A 346 -4.26 13.54 -14.22
N LEU A 347 -5.16 13.92 -13.30
CA LEU A 347 -6.20 14.94 -13.52
C LEU A 347 -5.71 16.39 -13.30
N TYR A 348 -4.50 16.54 -12.77
CA TYR A 348 -3.80 17.81 -12.59
C TYR A 348 -3.34 18.40 -13.93
N GLU A 349 -3.01 19.69 -13.95
CA GLU A 349 -2.64 20.45 -15.15
C GLU A 349 -1.56 19.75 -15.98
N GLY A 350 -0.56 19.12 -15.35
CA GLY A 350 0.52 18.46 -16.07
C GLY A 350 0.10 17.20 -16.85
N GLY A 351 -1.07 16.63 -16.56
CA GLY A 351 -1.62 15.47 -17.27
C GLY A 351 -2.62 15.79 -18.37
N ILE A 352 -3.31 16.94 -18.28
CA ILE A 352 -4.37 17.35 -19.24
C ILE A 352 -4.00 18.56 -20.10
N ARG A 353 -3.02 19.39 -19.71
CA ARG A 353 -2.61 20.57 -20.48
C ARG A 353 -1.49 20.19 -21.46
N VAL A 354 -1.61 20.68 -22.69
CA VAL A 354 -0.78 20.26 -23.83
C VAL A 354 -0.28 21.48 -24.61
N PRO A 355 0.85 21.39 -25.33
CA PRO A 355 1.21 22.44 -26.27
C PRO A 355 0.22 22.48 -27.44
N LEU A 356 -0.06 23.66 -27.98
CA LEU A 356 -0.86 23.85 -29.18
C LEU A 356 -0.33 25.05 -29.96
N ILE A 357 0.12 24.78 -31.19
CA ILE A 357 0.61 25.79 -32.14
C ILE A 357 -0.21 25.66 -33.42
N VAL A 358 -0.70 26.78 -33.94
CA VAL A 358 -1.47 26.82 -35.19
C VAL A 358 -0.87 27.87 -36.12
N LYS A 359 -0.50 27.47 -37.34
CA LYS A 359 -0.06 28.36 -38.42
C LYS A 359 -1.05 28.23 -39.58
N TRP A 360 -1.64 29.34 -39.98
CA TRP A 360 -2.53 29.44 -41.15
C TRP A 360 -2.28 30.79 -41.83
N PRO A 361 -1.42 30.86 -42.86
CA PRO A 361 -1.04 32.11 -43.49
C PRO A 361 -2.25 32.92 -43.97
N GLY A 362 -2.17 34.25 -43.84
CA GLY A 362 -3.29 35.16 -44.09
C GLY A 362 -4.42 35.14 -43.04
N VAL A 363 -4.43 34.21 -42.08
CA VAL A 363 -5.46 34.09 -41.03
C VAL A 363 -4.88 34.22 -39.62
N THR A 364 -3.86 33.44 -39.28
CA THR A 364 -3.16 33.54 -37.99
C THR A 364 -2.25 34.75 -37.96
N LYS A 365 -2.25 35.50 -36.85
CA LYS A 365 -1.23 36.53 -36.60
C LYS A 365 0.12 35.88 -36.21
N PRO A 366 1.19 36.00 -37.01
CA PRO A 366 2.46 35.34 -36.72
C PRO A 366 3.09 35.80 -35.40
N GLY A 367 3.77 34.87 -34.71
CA GLY A 367 4.50 35.11 -33.46
C GLY A 367 3.60 35.51 -32.28
N SER A 368 2.29 35.33 -32.39
CA SER A 368 1.35 35.74 -31.36
C SER A 368 1.11 34.62 -30.34
N THR A 369 0.69 35.00 -29.14
CA THR A 369 0.34 34.08 -28.06
C THR A 369 -1.12 34.30 -27.67
N SER A 370 -1.87 33.21 -27.49
CA SER A 370 -3.26 33.23 -27.06
C SER A 370 -3.39 32.58 -25.68
N GLU A 371 -4.15 33.23 -24.79
CA GLU A 371 -4.49 32.72 -23.45
C GLU A 371 -5.89 32.08 -23.43
N ALA A 372 -6.52 31.92 -24.59
CA ALA A 372 -7.82 31.29 -24.72
C ALA A 372 -7.84 29.86 -24.14
N ILE A 373 -8.89 29.54 -23.40
CA ILE A 373 -9.13 28.23 -22.80
C ILE A 373 -9.74 27.32 -23.89
N VAL A 374 -8.90 26.45 -24.46
CA VAL A 374 -9.25 25.60 -25.62
C VAL A 374 -9.00 24.13 -25.33
N SER A 375 -9.70 23.25 -26.05
CA SER A 375 -9.58 21.80 -25.91
C SER A 375 -9.41 21.10 -27.25
N SER A 376 -8.82 19.91 -27.26
CA SER A 376 -8.71 19.03 -28.43
C SER A 376 -10.02 18.79 -29.20
N ILE A 377 -11.19 18.83 -28.54
CA ILE A 377 -12.51 18.78 -29.21
C ILE A 377 -12.76 19.96 -30.16
N ASP A 378 -12.10 21.10 -29.95
CA ASP A 378 -12.26 22.31 -30.76
C ASP A 378 -11.61 22.20 -32.14
N LEU A 379 -10.73 21.21 -32.34
CA LEU A 379 -9.99 21.06 -33.59
C LEU A 379 -10.92 20.66 -34.75
N PHE A 380 -11.87 19.75 -34.53
CA PHE A 380 -12.85 19.35 -35.54
C PHE A 380 -13.63 20.54 -36.12
N PRO A 381 -14.40 21.34 -35.34
CA PRO A 381 -15.18 22.45 -35.91
C PRO A 381 -14.29 23.56 -36.47
N THR A 382 -13.07 23.75 -35.95
CA THR A 382 -12.09 24.69 -36.50
C THR A 382 -11.58 24.25 -37.89
N ILE A 383 -11.32 22.95 -38.07
CA ILE A 383 -10.90 22.37 -39.36
C ILE A 383 -12.07 22.40 -40.36
N MET A 384 -13.30 22.09 -39.93
CA MET A 384 -14.49 22.19 -40.78
C MET A 384 -14.69 23.62 -41.32
N GLU A 385 -14.66 24.63 -40.44
CA GLU A 385 -14.74 26.04 -40.83
C GLU A 385 -13.62 26.42 -41.81
N ALA A 386 -12.37 26.04 -41.51
CA ALA A 386 -11.22 26.36 -42.35
C ALA A 386 -11.32 25.76 -43.76
N CYS A 387 -11.91 24.57 -43.87
CA CYS A 387 -12.13 23.90 -45.15
C CYS A 387 -13.42 24.37 -45.89
N GLY A 388 -14.22 25.25 -45.27
CA GLY A 388 -15.52 25.69 -45.79
C GLY A 388 -16.56 24.56 -45.80
N VAL A 389 -16.44 23.59 -44.91
CA VAL A 389 -17.28 22.39 -44.83
C VAL A 389 -18.33 22.56 -43.73
N LYS A 390 -19.61 22.39 -44.10
CA LYS A 390 -20.68 22.18 -43.13
C LYS A 390 -20.78 20.69 -42.84
N SER A 391 -20.73 20.33 -41.57
CA SER A 391 -20.92 18.95 -41.11
C SER A 391 -22.15 18.89 -40.20
N ASP A 392 -22.99 17.89 -40.42
CA ASP A 392 -24.15 17.59 -39.56
C ASP A 392 -23.75 16.80 -38.30
N ALA A 393 -22.44 16.55 -38.10
CA ALA A 393 -21.91 15.89 -36.92
C ALA A 393 -22.23 16.69 -35.64
N ASN A 394 -22.78 16.02 -34.64
CA ASN A 394 -23.07 16.58 -33.32
C ASN A 394 -21.77 16.72 -32.51
N VAL A 395 -21.16 17.90 -32.51
CA VAL A 395 -19.87 18.19 -31.84
C VAL A 395 -20.04 18.95 -30.52
N ASP A 396 -19.13 18.71 -29.57
CA ASP A 396 -19.04 19.46 -28.30
C ASP A 396 -18.02 20.63 -28.39
N GLY A 397 -17.12 20.61 -29.38
CA GLY A 397 -16.07 21.60 -29.57
C GLY A 397 -16.56 22.95 -30.08
N LEU A 398 -15.74 23.98 -29.87
CA LEU A 398 -16.00 25.35 -30.36
C LEU A 398 -15.05 25.72 -31.50
N ASN A 399 -15.55 26.45 -32.50
CA ASN A 399 -14.75 26.94 -33.63
C ASN A 399 -13.78 28.06 -33.19
N LEU A 400 -12.48 27.83 -33.31
CA LEU A 400 -11.42 28.75 -32.88
C LEU A 400 -11.01 29.76 -33.96
N SER A 401 -11.63 29.78 -35.14
CA SER A 401 -11.23 30.64 -36.27
C SER A 401 -11.25 32.14 -35.95
N ALA A 402 -12.12 32.59 -35.04
CA ALA A 402 -12.10 33.96 -34.52
C ALA A 402 -10.84 34.22 -33.67
N THR A 403 -10.50 33.31 -32.75
CA THR A 403 -9.30 33.36 -31.92
C THR A 403 -8.02 33.36 -32.75
N LEU A 404 -7.95 32.55 -33.82
CA LEU A 404 -6.80 32.50 -34.73
C LEU A 404 -6.57 33.84 -35.44
N LYS A 405 -7.66 34.53 -35.81
CA LYS A 405 -7.66 35.90 -36.37
C LYS A 405 -7.33 36.99 -35.33
N GLY A 406 -7.08 36.62 -34.07
CA GLY A 406 -6.79 37.55 -32.97
C GLY A 406 -8.01 38.28 -32.42
N ALA A 407 -9.23 37.82 -32.72
CA ALA A 407 -10.46 38.31 -32.12
C ALA A 407 -10.74 37.62 -30.77
N THR A 408 -11.77 38.08 -30.06
CA THR A 408 -12.23 37.47 -28.81
C THR A 408 -12.51 35.97 -28.99
N PRO A 409 -12.06 35.09 -28.08
CA PRO A 409 -12.39 33.67 -28.13
C PRO A 409 -13.90 33.42 -28.06
N PRO A 410 -14.39 32.28 -28.58
CA PRO A 410 -15.79 31.89 -28.40
C PRO A 410 -16.11 31.73 -26.91
N GLU A 411 -17.33 32.11 -26.52
CA GLU A 411 -17.79 32.00 -25.13
C GLU A 411 -17.85 30.52 -24.70
N ARG A 412 -17.28 30.21 -23.54
CA ARG A 412 -17.22 28.87 -22.97
C ARG A 412 -17.49 28.92 -21.47
N ASP A 413 -18.58 28.28 -21.03
CA ASP A 413 -18.88 28.12 -19.61
C ASP A 413 -17.83 27.24 -18.90
N ALA A 414 -17.49 26.08 -19.48
CA ALA A 414 -16.48 25.18 -18.91
C ALA A 414 -15.82 24.21 -19.93
N ILE A 415 -14.70 23.61 -19.52
CA ILE A 415 -14.17 22.34 -20.06
C ILE A 415 -14.33 21.27 -18.98
N TYR A 416 -14.59 20.03 -19.39
CA TYR A 416 -14.85 18.90 -18.51
C TYR A 416 -13.96 17.69 -18.84
N TRP A 417 -13.72 16.85 -17.84
CA TRP A 417 -13.04 15.56 -17.97
C TRP A 417 -13.72 14.52 -17.07
N HIS A 418 -13.83 13.29 -17.54
CA HIS A 418 -14.28 12.16 -16.73
C HIS A 418 -13.46 10.92 -17.07
N PHE A 419 -12.65 10.49 -16.10
CA PHE A 419 -11.70 9.39 -16.22
C PHE A 419 -11.97 8.36 -15.11
N PRO A 420 -12.97 7.48 -15.28
CA PRO A 420 -13.41 6.53 -14.26
C PRO A 420 -12.49 5.29 -14.12
N HIS A 421 -11.18 5.47 -14.38
CA HIS A 421 -10.23 4.38 -14.61
C HIS A 421 -8.99 4.51 -13.71
N TYR A 422 -8.35 3.36 -13.43
CA TYR A 422 -7.01 3.33 -12.86
C TYR A 422 -5.96 3.26 -13.98
N ASN A 423 -4.77 3.79 -13.68
CA ASN A 423 -3.54 3.43 -14.39
C ASN A 423 -2.42 3.31 -13.34
N SER A 424 -2.28 2.15 -12.74
CA SER A 424 -1.37 1.90 -11.61
C SER A 424 0.10 2.15 -11.95
N ASN A 425 0.51 2.01 -13.22
CA ASN A 425 1.86 2.35 -13.66
C ASN A 425 2.09 3.87 -13.53
N ALA A 426 1.15 4.66 -14.05
CA ALA A 426 1.20 6.12 -14.01
C ALA A 426 0.60 6.76 -12.73
N GLY A 427 0.19 5.94 -11.76
CA GLY A 427 -0.39 6.35 -10.47
C GLY A 427 -1.82 6.89 -10.51
N ALA A 428 -2.59 6.69 -11.58
CA ALA A 428 -3.89 7.33 -11.75
C ALA A 428 -5.00 6.69 -10.90
N LYS A 429 -5.86 7.54 -10.32
CA LYS A 429 -7.06 7.18 -9.57
C LYS A 429 -8.32 7.64 -10.32
N PRO A 430 -9.44 6.88 -10.31
CA PRO A 430 -10.69 7.27 -10.95
C PRO A 430 -11.22 8.62 -10.45
N GLY A 431 -11.64 9.49 -11.37
CA GLY A 431 -12.16 10.80 -11.02
C GLY A 431 -12.69 11.61 -12.20
N ALA A 432 -12.99 12.87 -11.94
CA ALA A 432 -13.42 13.85 -12.94
C ALA A 432 -12.97 15.26 -12.60
N VAL A 433 -13.02 16.15 -13.59
CA VAL A 433 -12.60 17.54 -13.49
C VAL A 433 -13.60 18.43 -14.22
N ILE A 434 -13.82 19.62 -13.67
CA ILE A 434 -14.41 20.76 -14.39
C ILE A 434 -13.45 21.95 -14.26
N ARG A 435 -13.27 22.69 -15.35
CA ARG A 435 -12.64 24.02 -15.32
C ARG A 435 -13.61 25.04 -15.91
N SER A 436 -14.01 26.04 -15.12
CA SER A 436 -14.85 27.18 -15.52
C SER A 436 -14.10 28.47 -15.20
N GLY A 437 -13.68 29.18 -16.26
CA GLY A 437 -12.78 30.34 -16.16
C GLY A 437 -11.48 30.04 -15.39
N ASP A 438 -11.24 30.79 -14.32
CA ASP A 438 -10.09 30.61 -13.44
C ASP A 438 -10.16 29.37 -12.55
N TRP A 439 -11.36 28.86 -12.27
CA TRP A 439 -11.57 27.83 -11.24
C TRP A 439 -11.58 26.43 -11.82
N LYS A 440 -10.88 25.52 -11.14
CA LYS A 440 -10.82 24.09 -11.46
C LYS A 440 -11.20 23.28 -10.22
N LEU A 441 -12.16 22.38 -10.36
CA LEU A 441 -12.55 21.41 -9.34
C LEU A 441 -12.18 20.00 -9.83
N ILE A 442 -11.51 19.23 -8.97
CA ILE A 442 -11.19 17.81 -9.18
C ILE A 442 -11.99 16.98 -8.17
N GLU A 443 -12.61 15.89 -8.61
CA GLU A 443 -13.34 14.93 -7.78
C GLU A 443 -12.75 13.52 -7.93
N PHE A 444 -12.33 12.90 -6.82
CA PHE A 444 -11.79 11.54 -6.80
C PHE A 444 -12.83 10.55 -6.31
N TYR A 445 -13.14 9.53 -7.11
CA TYR A 445 -14.26 8.62 -6.87
C TYR A 445 -14.01 7.58 -5.77
N GLU A 446 -12.75 7.24 -5.47
CA GLU A 446 -12.44 6.28 -4.40
C GLU A 446 -12.92 6.77 -3.02
N THR A 447 -12.68 8.05 -2.72
CA THR A 447 -12.87 8.62 -1.39
C THR A 447 -13.99 9.65 -1.32
N GLY A 448 -14.42 10.19 -2.46
CA GLY A 448 -15.25 11.39 -2.54
C GLY A 448 -14.48 12.69 -2.28
N ARG A 449 -13.13 12.63 -2.16
CA ARG A 449 -12.30 13.82 -1.95
C ARG A 449 -12.42 14.76 -3.14
N ARG A 450 -12.54 16.05 -2.85
CA ARG A 450 -12.57 17.13 -3.84
C ARG A 450 -11.44 18.12 -3.56
N GLU A 451 -10.87 18.65 -4.63
CA GLU A 451 -9.85 19.70 -4.58
C GLU A 451 -10.27 20.86 -5.49
N LEU A 452 -10.13 22.10 -5.02
CA LEU A 452 -10.47 23.31 -5.76
C LEU A 452 -9.22 24.18 -5.93
N PHE A 453 -8.96 24.63 -7.15
CA PHE A 453 -7.82 25.48 -7.49
C PHE A 453 -8.25 26.69 -8.30
N ASN A 454 -7.53 27.81 -8.15
CA ASN A 454 -7.63 28.97 -9.04
C ASN A 454 -6.39 28.97 -9.95
N ILE A 455 -6.55 28.50 -11.19
CA ILE A 455 -5.45 28.23 -12.14
C ILE A 455 -4.76 29.50 -12.61
N ALA A 456 -5.46 30.64 -12.65
CA ALA A 456 -4.86 31.94 -12.97
C ALA A 456 -3.87 32.42 -11.91
N LYS A 457 -4.08 32.05 -10.63
CA LYS A 457 -3.21 32.41 -9.50
C LYS A 457 -2.22 31.30 -9.12
N ASP A 458 -2.59 30.04 -9.32
CA ASP A 458 -1.79 28.85 -8.97
C ASP A 458 -1.93 27.75 -10.03
N MET A 459 -1.20 27.89 -11.14
CA MET A 459 -1.07 26.82 -12.16
C MET A 459 -0.32 25.57 -11.67
N ARG A 460 0.20 25.58 -10.43
CA ARG A 460 0.92 24.46 -9.80
C ARG A 460 0.02 23.59 -8.94
N GLU A 461 -1.26 23.93 -8.80
CA GLU A 461 -2.26 23.21 -7.98
C GLU A 461 -1.68 22.79 -6.61
N SER A 462 -1.05 23.78 -5.96
CA SER A 462 -0.24 23.64 -4.76
C SER A 462 -0.97 24.05 -3.49
N ASN A 463 -2.05 24.82 -3.61
CA ASN A 463 -2.93 25.15 -2.49
C ASN A 463 -4.39 24.80 -2.82
N ASN A 464 -4.95 23.78 -2.15
CA ASN A 464 -6.37 23.43 -2.30
C ASN A 464 -7.25 24.44 -1.55
N LEU A 465 -8.00 25.24 -2.31
CA LEU A 465 -8.82 26.36 -1.85
C LEU A 465 -10.25 25.99 -1.46
N ILE A 466 -10.57 24.68 -1.37
CA ILE A 466 -11.95 24.20 -1.19
C ILE A 466 -12.59 24.66 0.13
N GLU A 467 -11.82 24.74 1.21
CA GLU A 467 -12.29 25.21 2.52
C GLU A 467 -12.68 26.71 2.48
N GLN A 468 -11.94 27.53 1.74
CA GLN A 468 -12.15 28.98 1.70
C GLN A 468 -13.19 29.41 0.65
N ASN A 469 -13.59 28.51 -0.26
CA ASN A 469 -14.45 28.82 -1.41
C ASN A 469 -15.51 27.72 -1.64
N ALA A 470 -16.11 27.21 -0.56
CA ALA A 470 -17.04 26.08 -0.60
C ALA A 470 -18.23 26.28 -1.55
N ASP A 471 -18.76 27.50 -1.68
CA ASP A 471 -19.86 27.80 -2.61
C ASP A 471 -19.45 27.64 -4.08
N ILE A 472 -18.22 28.05 -4.43
CA ILE A 472 -17.66 27.86 -5.78
C ILE A 472 -17.48 26.35 -6.06
N ALA A 473 -16.95 25.61 -5.08
CA ALA A 473 -16.82 24.16 -5.21
C ALA A 473 -18.18 23.48 -5.42
N LYS A 474 -19.24 23.94 -4.75
CA LYS A 474 -20.61 23.42 -4.86
C LYS A 474 -21.23 23.72 -6.23
N ASP A 475 -21.09 24.93 -6.75
CA ASP A 475 -21.56 25.30 -8.10
C ASP A 475 -20.86 24.44 -9.18
N LEU A 476 -19.52 24.38 -9.14
CA LEU A 476 -18.75 23.59 -10.09
C LEU A 476 -19.07 22.10 -9.99
N GLN A 477 -19.31 21.56 -8.79
CA GLN A 477 -19.76 20.18 -8.62
C GLN A 477 -21.13 19.95 -9.28
N ALA A 478 -22.08 20.86 -9.12
CA ALA A 478 -23.40 20.75 -9.74
C ALA A 478 -23.30 20.77 -11.28
N LYS A 479 -22.52 21.70 -11.85
CA LYS A 479 -22.22 21.73 -13.30
C LYS A 479 -21.56 20.43 -13.78
N LEU A 480 -20.58 19.91 -13.04
CA LEU A 480 -19.89 18.65 -13.37
C LEU A 480 -20.83 17.43 -13.36
N VAL A 481 -21.77 17.36 -12.41
CA VAL A 481 -22.79 16.31 -12.36
C VAL A 481 -23.72 16.42 -13.58
N ALA A 482 -24.29 17.59 -13.84
CA ALA A 482 -25.20 17.81 -14.97
C ALA A 482 -24.54 17.55 -16.33
N TRP A 483 -23.26 17.94 -16.49
CA TRP A 483 -22.50 17.60 -17.70
C TRP A 483 -22.32 16.07 -17.83
N ARG A 484 -21.90 15.36 -16.78
CA ARG A 484 -21.74 13.89 -16.81
C ARG A 484 -23.03 13.17 -17.24
N GLU A 485 -24.18 13.63 -16.74
CA GLU A 485 -25.50 13.10 -17.12
C GLU A 485 -25.79 13.37 -18.61
N SER A 486 -25.60 14.61 -19.08
CA SER A 486 -25.86 14.99 -20.48
C SER A 486 -24.90 14.41 -21.54
N VAL A 487 -23.76 13.85 -21.11
CA VAL A 487 -22.85 13.05 -21.98
C VAL A 487 -22.99 11.54 -21.81
N GLY A 488 -23.87 11.06 -20.91
CA GLY A 488 -24.06 9.62 -20.65
C GLY A 488 -22.85 8.95 -19.98
N ALA A 489 -22.09 9.69 -19.16
CA ALA A 489 -20.84 9.20 -18.56
C ALA A 489 -21.06 7.98 -17.64
N LYS A 490 -20.39 6.86 -17.94
CA LYS A 490 -20.42 5.64 -17.10
C LYS A 490 -19.61 5.81 -15.82
N MET A 491 -20.25 5.67 -14.67
CA MET A 491 -19.58 5.70 -13.36
C MET A 491 -18.91 4.34 -13.02
N PRO A 492 -17.80 4.33 -12.26
CA PRO A 492 -17.22 3.11 -11.72
C PRO A 492 -18.03 2.60 -10.52
N THR A 493 -17.95 1.30 -10.22
CA THR A 493 -18.71 0.66 -9.11
C THR A 493 -17.79 0.16 -7.99
N PRO A 494 -18.27 -0.05 -6.75
CA PRO A 494 -17.46 -0.66 -5.69
C PRO A 494 -16.90 -2.04 -6.09
N ASN A 495 -15.65 -2.33 -5.73
CA ASN A 495 -15.04 -3.65 -5.93
C ASN A 495 -15.39 -4.58 -4.74
N PRO A 496 -16.17 -5.66 -4.94
CA PRO A 496 -16.50 -6.59 -3.86
C PRO A 496 -15.29 -7.40 -3.38
N ASN A 497 -14.26 -7.55 -4.21
CA ASN A 497 -13.02 -8.28 -3.91
C ASN A 497 -11.90 -7.33 -3.43
N TYR A 498 -12.24 -6.15 -2.90
CA TYR A 498 -11.27 -5.17 -2.46
C TYR A 498 -10.48 -5.64 -1.23
N SER A 499 -9.20 -5.92 -1.47
CA SER A 499 -8.20 -6.43 -0.54
C SER A 499 -6.94 -5.56 -0.63
N PRO A 500 -6.90 -4.42 0.08
CA PRO A 500 -5.74 -3.53 0.09
C PRO A 500 -4.62 -4.10 0.96
N ASN A 501 -3.38 -3.72 0.62
CA ASN A 501 -2.13 -4.00 1.36
C ASN A 501 -2.17 -5.37 2.06
N GLU A 502 -2.17 -6.45 1.28
CA GLU A 502 -2.35 -7.81 1.78
C GLU A 502 -1.18 -8.26 2.68
N GLN A 503 -1.50 -8.99 3.75
CA GLN A 503 -0.52 -9.67 4.59
C GLN A 503 0.23 -10.73 3.79
N LYS A 504 1.57 -10.72 3.89
CA LYS A 504 2.47 -11.66 3.24
C LYS A 504 2.54 -12.99 3.99
N ASP A 505 3.14 -14.00 3.35
CA ASP A 505 3.35 -15.34 3.94
C ASP A 505 4.17 -15.33 5.24
N ASP A 506 5.11 -14.38 5.37
CA ASP A 506 5.90 -14.14 6.59
C ASP A 506 5.11 -13.46 7.72
N GLY A 507 3.83 -13.14 7.48
CA GLY A 507 2.93 -12.47 8.40
C GLY A 507 3.01 -10.94 8.37
N SER A 508 3.97 -10.32 7.65
CA SER A 508 4.13 -8.87 7.61
C SER A 508 3.12 -8.17 6.69
N VAL A 509 2.82 -6.91 7.00
CA VAL A 509 2.03 -6.01 6.15
C VAL A 509 2.87 -4.78 5.80
N MET A 510 2.81 -4.36 4.54
CA MET A 510 3.54 -3.21 4.02
C MET A 510 2.56 -2.14 3.52
N LEU A 511 2.51 -1.00 4.20
CA LEU A 511 1.63 0.12 3.88
C LEU A 511 2.43 1.19 3.13
N HIS A 512 2.42 1.15 1.80
CA HIS A 512 3.19 2.09 0.99
C HIS A 512 2.45 3.43 0.84
N SER A 513 3.17 4.57 0.90
CA SER A 513 2.57 5.92 0.82
C SER A 513 1.67 6.15 -0.39
N SER A 514 1.96 5.51 -1.52
CA SER A 514 1.13 5.51 -2.74
C SER A 514 -0.28 4.91 -2.57
N THR A 515 -0.50 4.13 -1.52
CA THR A 515 -1.79 3.49 -1.19
C THR A 515 -2.60 4.24 -0.13
N ALA A 516 -2.05 5.35 0.39
CA ALA A 516 -2.75 6.14 1.40
C ALA A 516 -3.91 6.95 0.79
N ASP A 517 -4.97 7.08 1.57
CA ASP A 517 -5.95 8.14 1.39
C ASP A 517 -5.53 9.34 2.25
N VAL A 518 -5.54 10.54 1.65
CA VAL A 518 -5.10 11.79 2.30
C VAL A 518 -6.29 12.74 2.50
N PHE A 519 -6.29 13.42 3.63
CA PHE A 519 -7.37 14.30 4.09
C PHE A 519 -6.77 15.66 4.47
N GLY A 520 -7.53 16.74 4.23
CA GLY A 520 -7.04 18.11 4.35
C GLY A 520 -6.49 18.68 3.03
N THR A 521 -5.82 19.83 3.10
CA THR A 521 -5.58 20.71 1.93
C THR A 521 -4.15 20.75 1.40
N MET A 522 -3.14 20.39 2.20
CA MET A 522 -1.72 20.48 1.82
C MET A 522 -1.06 19.11 1.67
N LEU A 523 -1.39 18.17 2.55
CA LEU A 523 -0.89 16.81 2.55
C LEU A 523 -1.25 16.08 1.25
N ARG A 524 -0.22 15.51 0.62
CA ARG A 524 -0.34 14.75 -0.62
C ARG A 524 0.73 13.67 -0.72
N TYR A 525 0.48 12.69 -1.56
CA TYR A 525 1.49 11.76 -2.04
C TYR A 525 2.32 12.42 -3.14
N GLU A 526 3.65 12.34 -3.02
CA GLU A 526 4.64 12.83 -4.00
C GLU A 526 5.27 11.60 -4.71
N PRO A 527 4.90 11.23 -5.94
CA PRO A 527 5.45 10.05 -6.62
C PRO A 527 6.93 10.17 -6.99
N LEU A 528 7.57 9.06 -7.40
CA LEU A 528 8.85 9.11 -8.11
C LEU A 528 8.70 9.92 -9.41
N PRO A 529 9.66 10.80 -9.77
CA PRO A 529 11.02 10.85 -9.24
C PRO A 529 11.23 11.78 -8.03
N HIS A 530 10.19 12.44 -7.51
CA HIS A 530 10.35 13.48 -6.49
C HIS A 530 10.81 12.95 -5.13
N LYS A 531 9.97 12.13 -4.49
CA LYS A 531 10.23 11.65 -3.11
C LYS A 531 9.61 10.31 -2.76
N ASP A 532 8.57 9.87 -3.48
CA ASP A 532 7.84 8.62 -3.24
C ASP A 532 7.34 8.53 -1.79
N THR A 533 6.67 9.58 -1.31
CA THR A 533 6.31 9.76 0.10
C THR A 533 4.99 10.48 0.27
N LEU A 534 4.34 10.33 1.42
CA LEU A 534 3.45 11.38 1.92
C LEU A 534 4.31 12.56 2.36
N GLY A 535 3.97 13.76 1.89
CA GLY A 535 4.71 14.98 2.14
C GLY A 535 3.82 16.21 2.01
N PHE A 536 4.43 17.40 2.04
CA PHE A 536 3.73 18.69 2.20
C PHE A 536 2.84 18.75 3.45
N TRP A 537 3.14 17.94 4.48
CA TRP A 537 2.37 17.85 5.73
C TRP A 537 2.61 19.07 6.63
N VAL A 538 2.18 20.25 6.20
CA VAL A 538 2.44 21.54 6.88
C VAL A 538 1.26 22.02 7.74
N ARG A 539 0.13 21.32 7.72
CA ARG A 539 -1.04 21.58 8.58
C ARG A 539 -1.17 20.50 9.65
N GLN A 540 -1.72 20.84 10.81
CA GLN A 540 -2.02 19.88 11.87
C GLN A 540 -3.35 19.17 11.61
N GLU A 541 -4.26 19.84 10.90
CA GLU A 541 -5.60 19.35 10.54
C GLU A 541 -5.56 18.30 9.42
N ASP A 542 -4.49 18.30 8.60
CA ASP A 542 -4.28 17.32 7.55
C ASP A 542 -3.88 15.96 8.15
N TRP A 543 -4.40 14.86 7.60
CA TRP A 543 -4.13 13.51 8.07
C TRP A 543 -4.22 12.47 6.95
N ALA A 544 -3.69 11.28 7.18
CA ALA A 544 -3.72 10.18 6.21
C ALA A 544 -4.28 8.90 6.82
N SER A 545 -4.83 8.02 5.99
CA SER A 545 -5.10 6.63 6.37
C SER A 545 -4.65 5.63 5.31
N PHE A 546 -4.42 4.41 5.77
CA PHE A 546 -4.12 3.24 4.97
C PHE A 546 -5.14 2.17 5.32
N GLU A 547 -5.73 1.51 4.33
CA GLU A 547 -6.44 0.25 4.56
C GLU A 547 -5.53 -0.93 4.25
N PHE A 548 -5.71 -2.01 4.98
CA PHE A 548 -4.93 -3.24 4.83
C PHE A 548 -5.72 -4.47 5.23
N THR A 549 -5.26 -5.65 4.81
CA THR A 549 -5.97 -6.91 5.02
C THR A 549 -5.06 -7.94 5.66
N ILE A 550 -5.46 -8.48 6.81
CA ILE A 550 -4.78 -9.62 7.45
C ILE A 550 -5.59 -10.91 7.27
N THR A 551 -4.89 -12.00 7.02
CA THR A 551 -5.45 -13.35 6.90
C THR A 551 -5.20 -14.18 8.16
N LYS A 552 -4.16 -13.85 8.92
CA LYS A 552 -3.80 -14.47 10.20
C LYS A 552 -3.79 -13.42 11.32
N PRO A 553 -4.59 -13.60 12.39
CA PRO A 553 -4.47 -12.84 13.63
C PRO A 553 -3.06 -12.92 14.23
N GLY A 554 -2.70 -11.94 15.07
CA GLY A 554 -1.42 -11.95 15.76
C GLY A 554 -1.08 -10.63 16.45
N ARG A 555 0.09 -10.62 17.08
CA ARG A 555 0.76 -9.39 17.54
C ARG A 555 1.69 -8.85 16.46
N PHE A 556 1.71 -7.54 16.28
CA PHE A 556 2.50 -6.82 15.28
C PHE A 556 3.17 -5.59 15.89
N ARG A 557 4.45 -5.35 15.57
CA ARG A 557 5.10 -4.06 15.84
C ARG A 557 4.85 -3.09 14.70
N LEU A 558 4.43 -1.87 15.02
CA LEU A 558 4.14 -0.83 14.04
C LEU A 558 5.39 0.03 13.80
N VAL A 559 5.91 0.00 12.56
CA VAL A 559 7.18 0.64 12.20
C VAL A 559 7.04 1.62 11.01
N PRO A 560 6.56 2.86 11.25
CA PRO A 560 6.61 3.92 10.26
C PRO A 560 8.04 4.32 9.91
N HIS A 561 8.27 4.60 8.63
CA HIS A 561 9.52 5.15 8.11
C HIS A 561 9.31 6.65 7.86
N VAL A 562 9.77 7.47 8.80
CA VAL A 562 9.50 8.93 8.83
C VAL A 562 10.75 9.74 8.51
N GLY A 563 10.57 10.85 7.80
CA GLY A 563 11.59 11.86 7.58
C GLY A 563 11.17 13.20 8.16
N CYS A 564 12.10 13.93 8.78
CA CYS A 564 11.85 15.27 9.30
C CYS A 564 13.11 16.14 9.15
N GLY A 565 12.95 17.46 9.26
CA GLY A 565 14.06 18.41 9.18
C GLY A 565 15.05 18.32 10.35
N THR A 566 15.74 19.43 10.60
CA THR A 566 16.65 19.59 11.74
C THR A 566 15.93 19.82 13.07
N SER A 567 14.66 20.22 13.03
CA SER A 567 13.74 20.23 14.18
C SER A 567 12.65 19.17 14.02
N GLY A 568 12.53 18.31 15.03
CA GLY A 568 11.41 17.38 15.22
C GLY A 568 10.43 17.92 16.28
N GLY A 569 9.79 17.02 17.02
CA GLY A 569 8.96 17.33 18.19
C GLY A 569 7.46 17.27 17.96
N SER A 570 6.99 17.25 16.71
CA SER A 570 5.58 17.07 16.39
C SER A 570 5.04 15.77 16.99
N LEU A 571 3.87 15.81 17.62
CA LEU A 571 3.23 14.65 18.25
C LEU A 571 2.18 14.08 17.29
N VAL A 572 2.28 12.80 16.97
CA VAL A 572 1.41 12.12 15.98
C VAL A 572 0.84 10.83 16.54
N HIS A 573 -0.46 10.65 16.38
CA HIS A 573 -1.19 9.44 16.72
C HIS A 573 -1.27 8.48 15.52
N PHE A 574 -0.98 7.21 15.78
CA PHE A 574 -1.14 6.08 14.87
C PHE A 574 -2.25 5.20 15.44
N GLU A 575 -3.39 5.17 14.76
CA GLU A 575 -4.62 4.57 15.26
C GLU A 575 -5.05 3.43 14.33
N VAL A 576 -5.16 2.21 14.86
CA VAL A 576 -5.65 1.05 14.10
C VAL A 576 -7.05 0.66 14.59
N THR A 577 -7.95 0.45 13.63
CA THR A 577 -9.34 0.03 13.85
C THR A 577 -9.76 -1.01 12.80
N PRO A 578 -10.67 -1.94 13.11
CA PRO A 578 -11.35 -2.73 12.08
C PRO A 578 -12.00 -1.80 11.03
N ALA A 579 -11.88 -2.14 9.75
CA ALA A 579 -12.47 -1.35 8.68
C ALA A 579 -13.99 -1.60 8.62
N VAL A 580 -14.77 -0.52 8.60
CA VAL A 580 -16.24 -0.62 8.46
C VAL A 580 -16.58 -1.25 7.10
N PRO A 581 -17.49 -2.24 7.03
CA PRO A 581 -17.91 -2.83 5.76
C PRO A 581 -18.40 -1.77 4.78
N SER A 582 -17.89 -1.83 3.54
CA SER A 582 -18.08 -0.82 2.49
C SER A 582 -19.49 -0.79 1.88
N GLY A 583 -20.49 -1.40 2.52
CA GLY A 583 -21.86 -1.57 2.03
C GLY A 583 -22.84 -0.48 2.43
N GLY A 584 -22.38 0.76 2.73
CA GLY A 584 -23.25 1.77 3.34
C GLY A 584 -22.91 3.25 3.12
N ARG A 585 -21.94 3.61 2.27
CA ARG A 585 -21.78 5.03 1.89
C ARG A 585 -22.86 5.41 0.87
N LYS A 586 -23.80 6.25 1.31
CA LYS A 586 -24.82 6.88 0.44
C LYS A 586 -24.16 7.75 -0.63
N SER A 587 -24.97 8.14 -1.63
CA SER A 587 -24.59 8.89 -2.84
C SER A 587 -23.73 10.14 -2.57
N PRO A 588 -22.98 10.65 -3.59
CA PRO A 588 -21.99 11.72 -3.39
C PRO A 588 -22.60 13.05 -2.91
N GLY A 589 -22.65 13.26 -1.59
CA GLY A 589 -23.25 14.46 -1.01
C GLY A 589 -23.28 14.58 0.53
N SER A 590 -22.90 13.56 1.30
CA SER A 590 -22.82 13.64 2.77
C SER A 590 -21.51 14.28 3.25
N SER A 591 -21.58 15.12 4.30
CA SER A 591 -20.43 15.73 4.96
C SER A 591 -19.51 14.69 5.64
N PRO A 592 -18.21 14.94 5.82
CA PRO A 592 -17.31 14.03 6.55
C PRO A 592 -17.65 13.83 8.04
N ASP A 593 -18.44 14.71 8.66
CA ASP A 593 -18.59 14.79 10.12
C ASP A 593 -19.59 13.79 10.75
N ASP A 594 -20.45 13.14 9.96
CA ASP A 594 -21.57 12.33 10.48
C ASP A 594 -21.15 11.03 11.21
N ASN A 595 -19.86 10.67 11.23
CA ASN A 595 -19.34 9.45 11.89
C ASN A 595 -18.71 9.69 13.28
N ALA A 596 -18.80 10.90 13.85
CA ALA A 596 -18.14 11.23 15.12
C ALA A 596 -18.71 10.50 16.36
N ASN A 597 -19.90 9.88 16.27
CA ASN A 597 -20.59 9.25 17.41
C ASN A 597 -21.01 7.79 17.12
N SER A 598 -20.06 6.85 17.16
CA SER A 598 -20.39 5.44 17.40
C SER A 598 -19.35 4.74 18.27
N ILE A 599 -19.80 4.33 19.45
CA ILE A 599 -19.37 3.17 20.28
C ILE A 599 -17.91 2.74 20.13
N ALA A 600 -17.14 2.88 21.21
CA ALA A 600 -15.77 2.38 21.30
C ALA A 600 -15.69 0.87 20.98
N SER A 601 -15.25 0.54 19.76
CA SER A 601 -14.96 -0.84 19.37
C SER A 601 -13.76 -1.36 20.16
N PRO A 602 -13.83 -2.57 20.76
CA PRO A 602 -12.76 -3.11 21.61
C PRO A 602 -11.44 -3.41 20.90
N GLU A 603 -11.38 -3.30 19.56
CA GLU A 603 -10.16 -3.49 18.78
C GLU A 603 -9.45 -2.16 18.40
N ARG A 604 -9.95 -0.99 18.84
CA ARG A 604 -9.30 0.32 18.62
C ARG A 604 -8.00 0.41 19.40
N GLN A 605 -6.88 0.56 18.70
CA GLN A 605 -5.54 0.63 19.29
C GLN A 605 -4.81 1.90 18.85
N LEU A 606 -4.12 2.53 19.80
CA LEU A 606 -3.50 3.84 19.64
C LEU A 606 -2.04 3.78 20.07
N LEU A 607 -1.14 4.11 19.16
CA LEU A 607 0.29 4.31 19.41
C LEU A 607 0.66 5.77 19.10
N THR A 608 1.67 6.30 19.77
CA THR A 608 2.04 7.72 19.68
C THR A 608 3.52 7.88 19.35
N LEU A 609 3.81 8.74 18.37
CA LEU A 609 5.15 9.12 17.97
C LEU A 609 5.40 10.60 18.27
N THR A 610 6.45 10.89 19.03
CA THR A 610 7.12 12.20 18.99
C THR A 610 8.13 12.17 17.85
N VAL A 611 7.87 12.91 16.77
CA VAL A 611 8.67 12.83 15.53
C VAL A 611 10.12 13.25 15.79
N PRO A 612 11.12 12.40 15.51
CA PRO A 612 12.53 12.75 15.71
C PRO A 612 13.03 13.68 14.61
N ALA A 613 14.05 14.50 14.93
CA ALA A 613 14.81 15.22 13.92
C ALA A 613 15.71 14.23 13.15
N THR A 614 15.32 13.81 11.94
CA THR A 614 16.13 12.87 11.16
C THR A 614 17.28 13.56 10.42
N GLY A 615 17.23 14.89 10.29
CA GLY A 615 18.24 15.71 9.61
C GLY A 615 17.94 15.94 8.12
N GLY A 616 16.75 15.58 7.65
CA GLY A 616 16.27 15.85 6.29
C GLY A 616 15.00 15.07 5.97
N PHE A 617 14.02 15.71 5.32
CA PHE A 617 12.72 15.11 5.02
C PHE A 617 12.78 13.84 4.14
N GLN A 618 13.83 13.66 3.33
CA GLN A 618 14.05 12.44 2.55
C GLN A 618 14.92 11.38 3.27
N LYS A 619 15.43 11.69 4.47
CA LYS A 619 16.18 10.74 5.30
C LYS A 619 15.22 10.00 6.21
N PHE A 620 14.59 8.98 5.64
CA PHE A 620 13.59 8.15 6.33
C PHE A 620 14.26 7.23 7.36
N VAL A 621 13.83 7.33 8.62
CA VAL A 621 14.33 6.49 9.73
C VAL A 621 13.15 5.67 10.28
N PRO A 622 13.27 4.34 10.40
CA PRO A 622 12.23 3.51 11.01
C PRO A 622 12.08 3.86 12.50
N GLN A 623 10.84 4.06 12.95
CA GLN A 623 10.50 4.26 14.37
C GLN A 623 9.68 3.07 14.85
N ASP A 624 10.11 2.36 15.88
CA ASP A 624 9.32 1.29 16.49
C ASP A 624 8.36 1.90 17.51
N LEU A 625 7.06 1.91 17.22
CA LEU A 625 6.06 2.55 18.09
C LEU A 625 5.53 1.61 19.18
N GLY A 626 6.00 0.37 19.25
CA GLY A 626 5.43 -0.67 20.08
C GLY A 626 4.46 -1.59 19.32
N GLU A 627 3.64 -2.30 20.08
CA GLU A 627 2.85 -3.44 19.60
C GLU A 627 1.35 -3.15 19.43
N LEU A 628 0.76 -3.91 18.51
CA LEU A 628 -0.66 -3.99 18.20
C LEU A 628 -1.06 -5.47 18.21
N THR A 629 -2.28 -5.77 18.65
CA THR A 629 -2.86 -7.12 18.67
C THR A 629 -4.09 -7.11 17.78
N LEU A 630 -4.03 -7.80 16.63
CA LEU A 630 -5.16 -7.91 15.70
C LEU A 630 -5.74 -9.32 15.81
N THR A 631 -6.95 -9.43 16.36
CA THR A 631 -7.50 -10.70 16.84
C THR A 631 -8.33 -11.46 15.82
N LYS A 632 -8.65 -10.87 14.66
CA LYS A 632 -9.50 -11.48 13.63
C LYS A 632 -8.92 -11.29 12.23
N PRO A 633 -9.07 -12.27 11.31
CA PRO A 633 -8.85 -12.03 9.89
C PRO A 633 -9.83 -10.95 9.39
N GLY A 634 -9.37 -10.07 8.50
CA GLY A 634 -10.22 -9.03 7.95
C GLY A 634 -9.47 -7.79 7.49
N ARG A 635 -10.26 -6.77 7.11
CA ARG A 635 -9.75 -5.45 6.74
C ARG A 635 -9.64 -4.56 7.97
N TYR A 636 -8.55 -3.80 8.03
CA TYR A 636 -8.25 -2.83 9.07
C TYR A 636 -7.86 -1.50 8.43
N THR A 637 -8.01 -0.41 9.18
CA THR A 637 -7.60 0.93 8.80
C THR A 637 -6.56 1.43 9.81
N LEU A 638 -5.40 1.86 9.32
CA LEU A 638 -4.43 2.66 10.08
C LEU A 638 -4.67 4.14 9.75
N SER A 639 -5.03 4.97 10.72
CA SER A 639 -5.06 6.42 10.61
C SER A 639 -3.81 7.04 11.24
N ILE A 640 -3.22 8.05 10.60
CA ILE A 640 -2.08 8.81 11.10
C ILE A 640 -2.51 10.28 11.25
N LYS A 641 -2.70 10.74 12.49
CA LYS A 641 -3.33 12.02 12.85
C LYS A 641 -2.42 12.88 13.72
N PRO A 642 -1.97 14.07 13.27
CA PRO A 642 -1.16 14.96 14.09
C PRO A 642 -1.99 15.49 15.28
N GLN A 643 -1.39 15.51 16.46
CA GLN A 643 -1.97 16.12 17.67
C GLN A 643 -1.31 17.45 18.00
N LYS A 644 -0.03 17.60 17.65
CA LYS A 644 0.74 18.83 17.83
C LYS A 644 1.76 18.97 16.71
N LYS A 645 1.84 20.15 16.08
CA LYS A 645 2.90 20.51 15.12
C LYS A 645 3.89 21.48 15.78
N GLU A 646 5.16 21.09 15.89
CA GLU A 646 6.23 21.92 16.49
C GLU A 646 7.23 22.49 15.46
N GLY A 647 7.34 21.87 14.29
CA GLY A 647 8.27 22.26 13.22
C GLY A 647 7.62 23.03 12.07
N VAL A 648 8.35 23.21 10.96
CA VAL A 648 7.77 23.76 9.71
C VAL A 648 6.73 22.82 9.09
N ALA A 649 6.88 21.52 9.30
CA ALA A 649 5.99 20.44 8.88
C ALA A 649 5.83 19.41 10.03
N VAL A 650 4.87 18.50 9.89
CA VAL A 650 4.66 17.37 10.81
C VAL A 650 5.76 16.33 10.60
N MET A 651 5.78 15.68 9.44
CA MET A 651 6.80 14.74 8.94
C MET A 651 6.50 14.37 7.48
N ASP A 652 7.48 13.82 6.76
CA ASP A 652 7.26 13.03 5.54
C ASP A 652 7.18 11.53 5.92
N VAL A 653 6.29 10.74 5.29
CA VAL A 653 6.12 9.29 5.55
C VAL A 653 6.25 8.47 4.26
N ARG A 654 7.32 7.68 4.16
CA ARG A 654 7.57 6.78 3.01
C ARG A 654 6.63 5.58 3.01
N ARG A 655 6.53 4.91 4.15
CA ARG A 655 5.78 3.66 4.35
C ARG A 655 5.58 3.37 5.84
N VAL A 656 4.66 2.47 6.17
CA VAL A 656 4.52 1.87 7.50
C VAL A 656 4.55 0.35 7.40
N GLU A 657 5.28 -0.31 8.28
CA GLU A 657 5.36 -1.77 8.35
C GLU A 657 4.62 -2.29 9.58
N LEU A 658 3.82 -3.35 9.43
CA LEU A 658 3.39 -4.18 10.56
C LEU A 658 4.25 -5.45 10.53
N ARG A 659 5.10 -5.62 11.54
CA ARG A 659 6.02 -6.77 11.65
C ARG A 659 5.50 -7.74 12.70
N PRO A 660 5.21 -9.01 12.37
CA PRO A 660 4.69 -9.96 13.36
C PRO A 660 5.69 -10.16 14.50
N VAL A 661 5.18 -10.23 15.73
CA VAL A 661 6.00 -10.51 16.92
C VAL A 661 6.32 -12.01 16.92
N THR A 662 7.59 -12.34 16.79
CA THR A 662 8.06 -13.73 16.79
C THR A 662 8.20 -14.28 18.20
N THR A 663 8.19 -15.60 18.36
CA THR A 663 8.46 -16.27 19.65
C THR A 663 9.76 -15.79 20.31
N ALA A 664 10.81 -15.57 19.53
CA ALA A 664 12.09 -15.07 20.02
C ALA A 664 11.97 -13.69 20.69
N MET A 665 11.13 -12.81 20.14
CA MET A 665 10.86 -11.48 20.71
C MET A 665 10.03 -11.55 22.01
N MET A 666 9.29 -12.64 22.24
CA MET A 666 8.53 -12.86 23.49
C MET A 666 9.39 -13.44 24.62
N LEU A 667 10.44 -14.22 24.31
CA LEU A 667 11.26 -14.93 25.32
C LEU A 667 11.73 -14.06 26.50
N PRO A 668 12.20 -12.80 26.32
CA PRO A 668 12.64 -11.96 27.43
C PRO A 668 11.56 -11.69 28.47
N ASP A 669 10.28 -11.67 28.08
CA ASP A 669 9.14 -11.42 28.98
C ASP A 669 8.60 -12.70 29.61
N LEU A 670 8.80 -13.86 28.97
CA LEU A 670 8.33 -15.15 29.46
C LEU A 670 9.17 -15.73 30.60
N LYS A 671 10.43 -15.27 30.75
CA LYS A 671 11.37 -15.64 31.82
C LYS A 671 11.54 -17.15 32.03
N LEU A 672 11.60 -17.93 30.93
CA LEU A 672 11.57 -19.40 30.98
C LEU A 672 12.74 -20.04 31.76
N LEU A 673 13.87 -19.34 31.87
CA LEU A 673 15.06 -19.77 32.64
C LEU A 673 15.08 -19.26 34.09
N ASP A 674 14.04 -18.53 34.53
CA ASP A 674 13.86 -18.06 35.91
C ASP A 674 12.55 -18.66 36.48
N PRO A 675 12.44 -20.00 36.59
CA PRO A 675 11.18 -20.64 36.96
C PRO A 675 10.81 -20.37 38.42
N PHE A 676 9.51 -20.38 38.72
CA PHE A 676 9.00 -20.03 40.05
C PHE A 676 9.57 -20.93 41.17
N TRP A 677 9.96 -22.18 40.90
CA TRP A 677 10.57 -23.05 41.93
C TRP A 677 12.03 -22.69 42.29
N ARG A 678 12.61 -21.66 41.64
CA ARG A 678 13.93 -21.09 41.97
C ARG A 678 13.92 -19.57 42.16
N SER A 679 13.01 -18.86 41.50
CA SER A 679 12.99 -17.38 41.50
C SER A 679 12.38 -16.77 42.77
N THR A 680 12.85 -15.57 43.11
CA THR A 680 12.20 -14.61 44.03
C THR A 680 10.91 -14.03 43.46
N THR A 681 10.68 -14.14 42.16
CA THR A 681 9.58 -13.52 41.43
C THR A 681 8.78 -14.59 40.69
N VAL A 682 7.47 -14.60 40.88
CA VAL A 682 6.58 -15.43 40.07
C VAL A 682 6.09 -14.59 38.90
N HIS A 683 6.47 -14.99 37.68
CA HIS A 683 6.21 -14.24 36.46
C HIS A 683 4.93 -14.73 35.77
N ARG A 684 3.91 -13.88 35.67
CA ARG A 684 2.66 -14.13 34.93
C ARG A 684 2.02 -15.48 35.32
N GLU A 685 1.74 -15.68 36.61
CA GLU A 685 0.96 -16.81 37.12
C GLU A 685 -0.50 -16.68 36.71
N SER A 686 -1.12 -17.75 36.22
CA SER A 686 -2.57 -17.75 35.95
C SER A 686 -3.37 -17.85 37.25
N VAL A 687 -4.37 -16.99 37.39
CA VAL A 687 -5.29 -16.93 38.53
C VAL A 687 -6.72 -16.81 38.00
N LEU A 688 -7.60 -17.70 38.46
CA LEU A 688 -9.04 -17.59 38.27
C LEU A 688 -9.66 -17.04 39.55
N PHE A 689 -10.52 -16.03 39.47
CA PHE A 689 -11.28 -15.59 40.65
C PHE A 689 -12.54 -16.44 40.81
N VAL A 690 -12.80 -16.90 42.03
CA VAL A 690 -14.00 -17.69 42.33
C VAL A 690 -14.75 -17.07 43.50
N LYS A 691 -16.06 -16.93 43.36
CA LYS A 691 -16.98 -16.53 44.42
C LYS A 691 -17.56 -17.79 45.10
N GLU A 692 -17.01 -18.14 46.26
CA GLU A 692 -17.38 -19.33 47.03
C GLU A 692 -18.84 -19.27 47.52
N THR A 693 -19.26 -18.12 48.07
CA THR A 693 -20.63 -17.88 48.59
C THR A 693 -21.09 -16.46 48.28
N ALA A 694 -22.41 -16.22 48.30
CA ALA A 694 -22.98 -14.94 47.87
C ALA A 694 -22.54 -13.73 48.72
N ASP A 695 -22.27 -13.96 50.01
CA ASP A 695 -21.84 -13.01 51.04
C ASP A 695 -20.33 -12.70 51.02
N LYS A 696 -19.51 -13.51 50.34
CA LYS A 696 -18.05 -13.32 50.27
C LYS A 696 -17.63 -12.64 48.97
N PRO A 697 -16.58 -11.80 48.97
CA PRO A 697 -15.96 -11.35 47.73
C PRO A 697 -15.34 -12.55 46.98
N ALA A 698 -15.19 -12.42 45.66
CA ALA A 698 -14.50 -13.44 44.88
C ALA A 698 -12.98 -13.38 45.13
N ASP A 699 -12.33 -14.54 45.28
CA ASP A 699 -10.89 -14.62 45.54
C ASP A 699 -10.12 -15.55 44.59
N GLY A 700 -8.90 -15.14 44.30
CA GLY A 700 -7.93 -15.81 43.45
C GLY A 700 -6.72 -16.25 44.28
N LYS A 701 -6.37 -17.54 44.21
CA LYS A 701 -5.25 -18.12 44.98
C LYS A 701 -3.92 -17.92 44.26
N LEU A 702 -2.86 -17.62 45.00
CA LEU A 702 -1.48 -17.54 44.50
C LEU A 702 -0.66 -18.78 44.90
N LEU A 703 0.39 -19.12 44.13
CA LEU A 703 1.28 -20.24 44.48
C LEU A 703 2.10 -19.99 45.76
N PHE A 704 2.28 -18.74 46.16
CA PHE A 704 3.11 -18.32 47.30
C PHE A 704 2.55 -17.03 47.90
N PRO A 705 2.77 -16.76 49.21
CA PRO A 705 2.56 -15.45 49.79
C PRO A 705 3.27 -14.35 49.00
N ALA A 706 2.52 -13.37 48.50
CA ALA A 706 3.07 -12.23 47.81
C ALA A 706 3.59 -11.20 48.82
N THR A 707 4.89 -10.89 48.77
CA THR A 707 5.45 -9.73 49.49
C THR A 707 5.11 -8.43 48.78
N LYS A 708 4.94 -8.48 47.44
CA LYS A 708 4.60 -7.32 46.60
C LYS A 708 4.05 -7.78 45.24
N VAL A 709 2.84 -7.34 44.89
CA VAL A 709 2.29 -7.53 43.54
C VAL A 709 2.88 -6.47 42.60
N ILE A 710 3.48 -6.90 41.48
CA ILE A 710 4.09 -6.03 40.47
C ILE A 710 3.05 -5.64 39.41
N SER A 711 2.26 -6.60 38.93
CA SER A 711 1.20 -6.35 37.95
C SER A 711 0.13 -7.45 37.96
N ILE A 712 -1.08 -7.06 37.54
CA ILE A 712 -2.16 -7.98 37.16
C ILE A 712 -2.74 -7.52 35.82
N HIS A 713 -2.89 -8.46 34.90
CA HIS A 713 -3.46 -8.24 33.57
C HIS A 713 -4.53 -9.29 33.28
N ALA A 714 -5.54 -8.97 32.47
CA ALA A 714 -6.34 -10.00 31.81
C ALA A 714 -5.40 -10.93 31.03
N ALA A 715 -5.68 -12.24 30.95
CA ALA A 715 -4.73 -13.19 30.38
C ALA A 715 -4.40 -12.89 28.90
N ASP A 716 -5.36 -12.32 28.16
CA ASP A 716 -5.22 -11.84 26.78
C ASP A 716 -4.35 -10.56 26.64
N GLY A 717 -3.98 -9.93 27.76
CA GLY A 717 -3.24 -8.68 27.85
C GLY A 717 -4.07 -7.40 27.63
N SER A 718 -5.37 -7.49 27.33
CA SER A 718 -6.22 -6.36 26.93
C SER A 718 -6.38 -5.29 28.02
N LYS A 719 -6.22 -5.66 29.29
CA LYS A 719 -6.53 -4.82 30.44
C LYS A 719 -5.55 -5.04 31.58
N ARG A 720 -5.16 -3.95 32.24
CA ARG A 720 -4.41 -3.96 33.51
C ARG A 720 -5.36 -3.64 34.66
N PHE A 721 -5.18 -4.30 35.79
CA PHE A 721 -5.97 -4.09 37.01
C PHE A 721 -5.13 -3.44 38.11
N GLU A 722 -5.76 -2.64 38.96
CA GLU A 722 -5.08 -1.79 39.96
C GLU A 722 -5.32 -2.27 41.40
N LEU A 723 -4.24 -2.37 42.17
CA LEU A 723 -4.28 -2.66 43.61
C LEU A 723 -5.06 -1.57 44.35
N GLY A 724 -5.93 -1.96 45.28
CA GLY A 724 -6.83 -1.10 46.04
C GLY A 724 -8.08 -0.65 45.27
N ARG A 725 -8.04 -0.59 43.92
CA ARG A 725 -9.22 -0.31 43.09
C ARG A 725 -9.95 -1.58 42.68
N ASP A 726 -9.28 -2.49 41.99
CA ASP A 726 -9.86 -3.72 41.43
C ASP A 726 -9.69 -4.93 42.36
N PHE A 727 -8.63 -4.96 43.17
CA PHE A 727 -8.35 -6.05 44.10
C PHE A 727 -7.55 -5.59 45.33
N THR A 728 -7.62 -6.33 46.42
CA THR A 728 -6.69 -6.27 47.56
C THR A 728 -5.91 -7.58 47.68
N VAL A 729 -4.89 -7.60 48.54
CA VAL A 729 -4.14 -8.82 48.92
C VAL A 729 -4.60 -9.23 50.32
N SER A 730 -4.73 -10.52 50.59
CA SER A 730 -5.04 -11.03 51.94
C SER A 730 -3.89 -10.80 52.93
N ASP A 731 -4.20 -10.75 54.23
CA ASP A 731 -3.20 -10.51 55.29
C ASP A 731 -2.05 -11.53 55.32
N ASP A 732 -2.30 -12.76 54.87
CA ASP A 732 -1.31 -13.84 54.74
C ASP A 732 -0.57 -13.84 53.38
N GLY A 733 -0.90 -12.91 52.49
CA GLY A 733 -0.35 -12.78 51.14
C GLY A 733 -0.76 -13.88 50.15
N THR A 734 -1.57 -14.88 50.54
CA THR A 734 -1.84 -16.07 49.70
C THR A 734 -2.95 -15.88 48.67
N ARG A 735 -3.76 -14.83 48.81
CA ARG A 735 -4.94 -14.57 47.97
C ARG A 735 -4.99 -13.12 47.49
N LEU A 736 -5.61 -12.97 46.33
CA LEU A 736 -6.11 -11.71 45.81
C LEU A 736 -7.62 -11.70 46.02
N VAL A 737 -8.18 -10.60 46.51
CA VAL A 737 -9.61 -10.48 46.82
C VAL A 737 -10.19 -9.34 45.98
N LEU A 738 -11.25 -9.60 45.21
CA LEU A 738 -11.87 -8.57 44.38
C LEU A 738 -12.63 -7.55 45.24
N THR A 739 -12.53 -6.28 44.88
CA THR A 739 -13.36 -5.21 45.45
C THR A 739 -14.73 -5.16 44.77
N GLU A 740 -15.69 -4.43 45.36
CA GLU A 740 -16.98 -4.13 44.71
C GLU A 740 -16.86 -3.31 43.43
N LYS A 741 -15.73 -2.62 43.24
CA LYS A 741 -15.43 -1.81 42.04
C LYS A 741 -14.66 -2.60 40.98
N SER A 742 -14.35 -3.87 41.26
CA SER A 742 -13.58 -4.70 40.35
C SER A 742 -14.33 -4.97 39.07
N SER A 743 -13.54 -5.05 38.00
CA SER A 743 -14.00 -5.44 36.67
C SER A 743 -13.18 -6.62 36.12
N VAL A 744 -12.59 -7.39 37.04
CA VAL A 744 -11.94 -8.68 36.80
C VAL A 744 -13.01 -9.76 36.67
N PRO A 745 -12.94 -10.67 35.67
CA PRO A 745 -13.87 -11.79 35.58
C PRO A 745 -13.73 -12.73 36.78
N PHE A 746 -14.85 -13.29 37.22
CA PHE A 746 -14.90 -14.35 38.24
C PHE A 746 -16.01 -15.33 37.93
N LEU A 747 -15.85 -16.58 38.35
CA LEU A 747 -16.89 -17.60 38.32
C LEU A 747 -17.46 -17.80 39.73
N ARG A 748 -18.68 -18.31 39.87
CA ARG A 748 -19.17 -18.82 41.15
C ARG A 748 -18.79 -20.29 41.34
N GLN A 749 -18.73 -20.74 42.59
CA GLN A 749 -18.41 -22.13 42.90
C GLN A 749 -19.42 -23.14 42.31
N ASP A 750 -20.70 -22.76 42.17
CA ASP A 750 -21.74 -23.56 41.48
C ASP A 750 -21.55 -23.64 39.95
N GLU A 751 -20.77 -22.74 39.35
CA GLU A 751 -20.51 -22.74 37.90
C GLU A 751 -19.36 -23.65 37.51
N LEU A 752 -18.39 -23.87 38.41
CA LEU A 752 -17.34 -24.87 38.24
C LEU A 752 -17.88 -26.30 38.31
N PHE A 753 -18.98 -26.49 39.05
CA PHE A 753 -19.64 -27.77 39.28
C PHE A 753 -21.13 -27.71 38.92
N PRO A 754 -21.46 -27.50 37.63
CA PRO A 754 -22.83 -27.26 37.20
C PRO A 754 -23.68 -28.53 37.37
N PRO A 755 -24.99 -28.39 37.72
CA PRO A 755 -25.91 -29.52 37.70
C PRO A 755 -25.97 -30.18 36.31
N LYS A 756 -26.17 -31.50 36.31
CA LYS A 756 -26.36 -32.30 35.10
C LYS A 756 -27.48 -31.74 34.23
N GLY A 757 -27.19 -31.55 32.95
CA GLY A 757 -28.11 -30.93 31.99
C GLY A 757 -28.16 -29.39 32.02
N LYS A 758 -27.47 -28.71 32.97
CA LYS A 758 -27.37 -27.24 33.00
C LYS A 758 -26.51 -26.69 31.85
N LEU A 759 -25.49 -27.44 31.44
CA LEU A 759 -24.63 -27.17 30.28
C LEU A 759 -24.62 -28.39 29.34
N PRO A 760 -24.36 -28.20 28.04
CA PRO A 760 -24.16 -29.32 27.10
C PRO A 760 -23.07 -30.27 27.57
N LEU A 761 -23.29 -31.58 27.45
CA LEU A 761 -22.23 -32.57 27.65
C LEU A 761 -21.28 -32.52 26.45
N TRP A 762 -19.97 -32.52 26.67
CA TRP A 762 -19.01 -32.61 25.57
C TRP A 762 -19.09 -33.98 24.88
N SER A 763 -19.28 -33.95 23.56
CA SER A 763 -19.47 -35.12 22.70
C SER A 763 -18.33 -35.35 21.69
N GLY A 764 -17.22 -34.62 21.82
CA GLY A 764 -16.13 -34.58 20.85
C GLY A 764 -16.17 -33.33 19.97
N GLY A 765 -14.99 -32.84 19.58
CA GLY A 765 -14.84 -31.62 18.75
C GLY A 765 -14.68 -30.32 19.55
N ALA A 766 -14.62 -29.22 18.81
CA ALA A 766 -14.66 -27.85 19.33
C ALA A 766 -16.11 -27.36 19.38
N ALA A 767 -16.46 -26.61 20.42
CA ALA A 767 -17.78 -26.02 20.60
C ALA A 767 -17.66 -24.64 21.22
N ASP A 768 -18.48 -23.71 20.74
CA ASP A 768 -18.47 -22.33 21.21
C ASP A 768 -19.18 -22.22 22.58
N GLY A 769 -18.41 -21.90 23.61
CA GLY A 769 -18.91 -21.64 24.96
C GLY A 769 -18.84 -22.83 25.95
N PRO A 770 -19.25 -22.59 27.22
CA PRO A 770 -19.03 -23.53 28.31
C PRO A 770 -19.87 -24.81 28.16
N GLN A 771 -19.20 -25.94 28.33
CA GLN A 771 -19.75 -27.29 28.32
C GLN A 771 -19.53 -27.96 29.67
N SER A 772 -19.90 -29.23 29.79
CA SER A 772 -19.66 -30.03 30.98
C SER A 772 -19.17 -31.44 30.66
N LEU A 773 -18.49 -32.05 31.64
CA LEU A 773 -18.04 -33.43 31.63
C LEU A 773 -18.58 -34.16 32.86
N SER A 774 -18.80 -35.48 32.76
CA SER A 774 -19.28 -36.29 33.87
C SER A 774 -18.32 -36.25 35.06
N HIS A 775 -18.87 -35.93 36.23
CA HIS A 775 -18.17 -35.87 37.50
C HIS A 775 -17.75 -37.27 37.98
N LYS A 776 -16.87 -37.31 39.00
CA LYS A 776 -16.39 -38.55 39.61
C LYS A 776 -17.53 -39.38 40.21
N THR A 777 -17.30 -40.69 40.32
CA THR A 777 -18.25 -41.63 40.94
C THR A 777 -18.53 -41.23 42.39
N GLY A 778 -19.81 -41.00 42.70
CA GLY A 778 -20.28 -40.60 44.03
C GLY A 778 -21.32 -39.47 43.99
N ASP A 779 -21.27 -38.62 42.95
CA ASP A 779 -22.27 -37.59 42.70
C ASP A 779 -22.62 -37.56 41.19
N PRO A 780 -23.73 -38.19 40.78
CA PRO A 780 -24.13 -38.31 39.37
C PRO A 780 -24.97 -37.15 38.86
N GLU A 781 -25.40 -36.22 39.74
CA GLU A 781 -26.25 -35.08 39.39
C GLU A 781 -25.45 -33.77 39.29
N THR A 782 -24.18 -33.78 39.70
CA THR A 782 -23.19 -32.74 39.44
C THR A 782 -22.30 -33.12 38.25
N HIS A 783 -21.89 -32.15 37.43
CA HIS A 783 -20.87 -32.29 36.38
C HIS A 783 -19.65 -31.38 36.68
N VAL A 784 -18.58 -31.48 35.88
CA VAL A 784 -17.43 -30.55 35.92
C VAL A 784 -17.50 -29.60 34.72
N LEU A 785 -17.27 -28.30 34.93
CA LEU A 785 -17.19 -27.29 33.88
C LEU A 785 -16.02 -27.56 32.92
N PHE A 786 -16.26 -27.45 31.62
CA PHE A 786 -15.30 -27.78 30.58
C PHE A 786 -15.44 -26.85 29.36
N ASN A 787 -14.32 -26.48 28.72
CA ASN A 787 -14.33 -25.94 27.35
C ASN A 787 -12.98 -26.18 26.66
N ASN A 788 -13.02 -26.65 25.40
CA ASN A 788 -11.85 -26.65 24.52
C ASN A 788 -11.80 -25.33 23.74
N GLY A 789 -10.68 -24.61 23.83
CA GLY A 789 -10.52 -23.29 23.22
C GLY A 789 -9.82 -22.33 24.18
N HIS A 790 -10.24 -21.07 24.17
CA HIS A 790 -9.73 -20.02 25.05
C HIS A 790 -10.73 -19.55 26.12
N TRP A 791 -11.91 -20.15 26.25
CA TRP A 791 -12.94 -19.65 27.19
C TRP A 791 -12.46 -19.55 28.65
N PHE A 792 -11.72 -20.56 29.14
CA PHE A 792 -11.12 -20.52 30.48
C PHE A 792 -9.99 -19.49 30.59
N HIS A 793 -9.25 -19.26 29.51
CA HIS A 793 -8.24 -18.21 29.44
C HIS A 793 -8.88 -16.81 29.57
N ASP A 794 -10.03 -16.58 28.92
CA ASP A 794 -10.79 -15.33 29.04
C ASP A 794 -11.34 -15.08 30.46
N GLN A 795 -11.48 -16.12 31.29
CA GLN A 795 -11.85 -15.99 32.71
C GLN A 795 -10.64 -15.79 33.64
N GLN A 796 -9.41 -15.97 33.14
CA GLN A 796 -8.18 -15.91 33.93
C GLN A 796 -7.51 -14.53 33.85
N VAL A 797 -6.74 -14.20 34.88
CA VAL A 797 -5.76 -13.11 34.87
C VAL A 797 -4.35 -13.67 34.99
N GLU A 798 -3.37 -12.92 34.53
CA GLU A 798 -1.95 -13.16 34.80
C GLU A 798 -1.44 -12.21 35.88
N VAL A 799 -0.81 -12.77 36.92
CA VAL A 799 -0.26 -12.04 38.07
C VAL A 799 1.26 -12.15 38.08
N THR A 800 1.96 -11.04 38.22
CA THR A 800 3.41 -11.03 38.48
C THR A 800 3.68 -10.44 39.85
N TYR A 801 4.44 -11.14 40.69
CA TYR A 801 4.66 -10.75 42.08
C TYR A 801 5.98 -11.26 42.68
N GLU A 802 6.48 -10.55 43.68
CA GLU A 802 7.64 -10.91 44.49
C GLU A 802 7.21 -11.77 45.69
N ARG A 803 8.07 -12.70 46.12
CA ARG A 803 7.88 -13.51 47.32
C ARG A 803 9.17 -13.62 48.14
N THR A 804 9.06 -14.12 49.37
CA THR A 804 10.23 -14.58 50.13
C THR A 804 10.82 -15.86 49.53
N VAL A 805 12.15 -16.01 49.62
CA VAL A 805 12.83 -17.24 49.23
C VAL A 805 12.70 -18.26 50.37
N ALA A 806 11.70 -19.12 50.25
CA ALA A 806 11.74 -20.46 50.84
C ALA A 806 12.16 -21.45 49.74
N ASP A 807 12.89 -22.50 50.12
CA ASP A 807 13.15 -23.64 49.25
C ASP A 807 11.85 -24.21 48.71
N TRP A 808 11.83 -24.58 47.42
CA TRP A 808 10.70 -25.32 46.85
C TRP A 808 10.60 -26.69 47.55
N PRO A 809 9.49 -26.98 48.26
CA PRO A 809 9.42 -28.15 49.15
C PRO A 809 9.15 -29.48 48.42
N GLY A 810 8.89 -29.44 47.12
CA GLY A 810 8.67 -30.61 46.29
C GLY A 810 9.88 -30.99 45.44
N ALA A 811 9.79 -32.11 44.72
CA ALA A 811 10.73 -32.36 43.63
C ALA A 811 10.52 -31.32 42.51
N ALA A 812 11.61 -30.97 41.82
CA ALA A 812 11.59 -30.13 40.63
C ALA A 812 12.78 -30.50 39.72
N PRO A 813 12.64 -30.38 38.38
CA PRO A 813 13.73 -30.63 37.45
C PRO A 813 14.98 -29.79 37.75
N ARG A 814 16.15 -30.43 37.66
CA ARG A 814 17.48 -29.82 37.87
C ARG A 814 18.41 -30.18 36.73
N PHE A 815 19.36 -29.29 36.47
CA PHE A 815 20.35 -29.48 35.41
C PHE A 815 21.31 -30.58 35.84
N ASP A 816 21.46 -31.61 35.00
CA ASP A 816 22.37 -32.72 35.22
C ASP A 816 23.08 -33.03 33.90
N ALA A 817 24.31 -32.52 33.79
CA ALA A 817 25.13 -32.64 32.59
C ALA A 817 25.46 -34.11 32.21
N SER A 818 25.29 -35.07 33.14
CA SER A 818 25.53 -36.49 32.89
C SER A 818 24.38 -37.19 32.15
N ARG A 819 23.18 -36.60 32.12
CA ARG A 819 21.97 -37.25 31.58
C ARG A 819 21.81 -37.08 30.07
N LEU A 820 22.15 -35.91 29.54
CA LEU A 820 22.00 -35.56 28.12
C LEU A 820 23.34 -35.07 27.51
N PRO A 821 24.47 -35.79 27.69
CA PRO A 821 25.79 -35.31 27.31
C PRO A 821 25.94 -35.03 25.81
N LYS A 822 25.28 -35.78 24.92
CA LYS A 822 25.41 -35.59 23.46
C LYS A 822 24.66 -34.35 22.99
N THR A 823 23.45 -34.14 23.49
CA THR A 823 22.64 -32.93 23.26
C THR A 823 23.38 -31.69 23.77
N LEU A 824 23.91 -31.75 24.99
CA LEU A 824 24.65 -30.64 25.60
C LEU A 824 25.97 -30.37 24.87
N ALA A 825 26.68 -31.40 24.39
CA ALA A 825 27.87 -31.23 23.56
C ALA A 825 27.54 -30.52 22.24
N LYS A 826 26.47 -30.91 21.54
CA LYS A 826 26.00 -30.22 20.31
C LYS A 826 25.66 -28.76 20.56
N LEU A 827 24.85 -28.48 21.58
CA LEU A 827 24.45 -27.12 21.96
C LEU A 827 25.66 -26.25 22.32
N LYS A 828 26.60 -26.74 23.15
CA LYS A 828 27.84 -26.03 23.51
C LYS A 828 28.77 -25.82 22.31
N ALA A 829 28.84 -26.77 21.38
CA ALA A 829 29.57 -26.67 20.13
C ALA A 829 28.86 -25.84 19.05
N LYS A 830 27.67 -25.28 19.36
CA LYS A 830 26.78 -24.55 18.44
C LYS A 830 26.39 -25.33 17.18
N GLN A 831 26.42 -26.66 17.25
CA GLN A 831 25.97 -27.52 16.16
C GLN A 831 24.44 -27.58 16.13
N LYS A 832 23.88 -27.68 14.92
CA LYS A 832 22.44 -27.85 14.71
C LYS A 832 21.92 -29.01 15.56
N LEU A 833 20.88 -28.74 16.34
CA LEU A 833 20.15 -29.73 17.13
C LEU A 833 18.80 -30.02 16.49
N THR A 834 18.48 -31.30 16.26
CA THR A 834 17.16 -31.72 15.81
C THR A 834 16.36 -32.31 16.97
N ILE A 835 15.27 -31.64 17.35
CA ILE A 835 14.35 -32.08 18.40
C ILE A 835 13.12 -32.72 17.77
N GLY A 836 12.91 -34.00 18.04
CA GLY A 836 11.66 -34.70 17.78
C GLY A 836 10.74 -34.64 19.00
N VAL A 837 9.42 -34.61 18.80
CA VAL A 837 8.45 -34.64 19.90
C VAL A 837 7.33 -35.64 19.60
N SER A 838 7.07 -36.53 20.56
CA SER A 838 6.01 -37.55 20.52
C SER A 838 5.20 -37.42 21.81
N GLY A 839 3.88 -37.22 21.70
CA GLY A 839 3.05 -36.99 22.87
C GLY A 839 1.55 -36.90 22.61
N ASP A 840 0.81 -36.57 23.66
CA ASP A 840 -0.65 -36.47 23.66
C ASP A 840 -1.18 -35.04 23.38
N SER A 841 -2.42 -34.74 23.78
CA SER A 841 -3.06 -33.43 23.58
C SER A 841 -2.33 -32.25 24.22
N ILE A 842 -1.65 -32.47 25.35
CA ILE A 842 -0.88 -31.42 26.03
C ILE A 842 0.31 -31.03 25.15
N THR A 843 0.98 -32.04 24.59
CA THR A 843 2.17 -31.90 23.74
C THR A 843 1.86 -31.43 22.32
N PHE A 844 0.66 -31.74 21.81
CA PHE A 844 0.10 -31.09 20.63
C PHE A 844 -0.13 -29.59 20.86
N GLY A 845 -0.36 -29.19 22.12
CA GLY A 845 -0.44 -27.80 22.54
C GLY A 845 -1.85 -27.30 22.85
N LEU A 846 -2.82 -28.21 23.10
CA LEU A 846 -4.21 -27.78 23.34
C LEU A 846 -4.29 -26.77 24.49
N ASN A 847 -5.16 -25.78 24.30
CA ASN A 847 -5.40 -24.63 25.16
C ASN A 847 -4.18 -23.68 25.39
N ALA A 848 -3.09 -23.80 24.63
CA ALA A 848 -2.16 -22.68 24.43
C ALA A 848 -2.84 -21.62 23.55
N SER A 849 -2.84 -20.35 23.97
CA SER A 849 -3.56 -19.27 23.28
C SER A 849 -3.11 -19.10 21.81
N GLY A 850 -1.82 -19.30 21.51
CA GLY A 850 -1.29 -19.27 20.14
C GLY A 850 -1.80 -20.37 19.22
N LEU A 851 -2.06 -21.58 19.74
CA LEU A 851 -2.61 -22.68 18.93
C LEU A 851 -4.08 -22.45 18.57
N VAL A 852 -4.84 -21.83 19.47
CA VAL A 852 -6.27 -21.53 19.28
C VAL A 852 -6.53 -20.16 18.66
N GLY A 853 -5.49 -19.40 18.31
CA GLY A 853 -5.61 -18.09 17.66
C GLY A 853 -6.09 -16.95 18.58
N ALA A 854 -5.97 -17.12 19.90
CA ALA A 854 -6.31 -16.10 20.89
C ALA A 854 -5.07 -15.29 21.30
N ALA A 855 -5.28 -14.02 21.65
CA ALA A 855 -4.27 -13.25 22.38
C ALA A 855 -4.03 -13.92 23.76
N PRO A 856 -2.80 -13.91 24.32
CA PRO A 856 -1.60 -13.19 23.89
C PRO A 856 -0.77 -13.91 22.82
N PHE A 857 -1.32 -14.96 22.18
CA PHE A 857 -0.69 -15.82 21.19
C PHE A 857 0.53 -16.60 21.73
N MET A 858 0.39 -17.16 22.94
CA MET A 858 1.43 -17.97 23.58
C MET A 858 1.77 -19.21 22.74
N PRO A 859 3.04 -19.38 22.33
CA PRO A 859 3.49 -20.59 21.64
C PRO A 859 3.38 -21.84 22.52
N ILE A 860 3.24 -23.00 21.88
CA ILE A 860 3.13 -24.28 22.57
C ILE A 860 4.46 -24.63 23.26
N TYR A 861 4.45 -25.38 24.37
CA TYR A 861 5.67 -25.59 25.16
C TYR A 861 6.89 -26.14 24.35
N PRO A 862 6.74 -27.03 23.35
CA PRO A 862 7.89 -27.48 22.57
C PRO A 862 8.55 -26.37 21.72
N GLU A 863 7.75 -25.41 21.23
CA GLU A 863 8.25 -24.25 20.50
C GLU A 863 8.99 -23.28 21.44
N LEU A 864 8.47 -23.10 22.67
CA LEU A 864 9.15 -22.33 23.72
C LEU A 864 10.51 -22.94 24.08
N VAL A 865 10.59 -24.27 24.24
CA VAL A 865 11.86 -24.99 24.46
C VAL A 865 12.83 -24.75 23.30
N ALA A 866 12.40 -25.01 22.06
CA ALA A 866 13.26 -24.85 20.89
C ALA A 866 13.73 -23.39 20.72
N ALA A 867 12.86 -22.41 20.92
CA ALA A 867 13.21 -20.99 20.83
C ALA A 867 14.20 -20.57 21.93
N GLN A 868 13.97 -20.98 23.18
CA GLN A 868 14.89 -20.65 24.28
C GLN A 868 16.27 -21.29 24.10
N LEU A 869 16.36 -22.50 23.52
CA LEU A 869 17.65 -23.13 23.19
C LEU A 869 18.40 -22.38 22.08
N ARG A 870 17.70 -21.91 21.03
CA ARG A 870 18.31 -21.04 19.98
C ARG A 870 18.91 -19.78 20.61
N GLU A 871 18.16 -19.12 21.49
CA GLU A 871 18.59 -17.91 22.19
C GLU A 871 19.79 -18.17 23.13
N SER A 872 19.70 -19.20 23.98
CA SER A 872 20.72 -19.48 25.00
C SER A 872 22.06 -19.96 24.45
N PHE A 873 22.07 -20.64 23.30
CA PHE A 873 23.30 -21.21 22.71
C PHE A 873 23.74 -20.54 21.41
N GLY A 874 22.87 -19.75 20.76
CA GLY A 874 23.17 -19.13 19.46
C GLY A 874 23.36 -20.17 18.36
N THR A 875 22.50 -21.19 18.31
CA THR A 875 22.56 -22.30 17.35
C THR A 875 21.21 -22.58 16.68
N GLU A 876 21.23 -23.28 15.55
CA GLU A 876 20.02 -23.73 14.88
C GLU A 876 19.39 -24.89 15.65
N VAL A 877 18.11 -24.74 16.00
CA VAL A 877 17.30 -25.85 16.55
C VAL A 877 16.16 -26.12 15.57
N ALA A 878 16.12 -27.32 14.99
CA ALA A 878 14.97 -27.81 14.23
C ALA A 878 14.01 -28.53 15.19
N LEU A 879 12.70 -28.30 15.03
CA LEU A 879 11.67 -28.89 15.88
C LEU A 879 10.64 -29.62 15.00
N PHE A 880 10.42 -30.89 15.28
CA PHE A 880 9.44 -31.74 14.61
C PHE A 880 8.44 -32.25 15.65
N ASN A 881 7.33 -31.54 15.81
CA ASN A 881 6.27 -31.95 16.74
C ASN A 881 5.29 -32.90 16.04
N ARG A 882 5.25 -34.15 16.50
CA ARG A 882 4.35 -35.20 15.98
C ARG A 882 3.24 -35.60 16.95
N ALA A 883 3.13 -34.95 18.11
CA ALA A 883 2.05 -35.18 19.07
C ALA A 883 0.65 -34.98 18.47
N VAL A 884 -0.37 -35.61 19.05
CA VAL A 884 -1.77 -35.53 18.59
C VAL A 884 -2.74 -35.59 19.77
N GLY A 885 -3.82 -34.82 19.69
CA GLY A 885 -4.90 -34.86 20.68
C GLY A 885 -5.54 -36.25 20.83
N GLY A 886 -5.77 -36.67 22.07
CA GLY A 886 -6.41 -37.95 22.41
C GLY A 886 -5.52 -39.19 22.28
N TRP A 887 -4.26 -39.05 21.84
CA TRP A 887 -3.33 -40.18 21.73
C TRP A 887 -2.80 -40.65 23.08
N ASN A 888 -2.46 -41.94 23.12
CA ASN A 888 -1.74 -42.63 24.19
C ASN A 888 -0.41 -43.16 23.65
N ILE A 889 0.44 -43.75 24.51
CA ILE A 889 1.78 -44.22 24.13
C ILE A 889 1.77 -45.23 22.97
N ASN A 890 0.75 -46.09 22.91
CA ASN A 890 0.60 -47.08 21.84
C ASN A 890 0.27 -46.43 20.49
N SER A 891 -0.50 -45.33 20.50
CA SER A 891 -0.78 -44.52 19.32
C SER A 891 0.51 -43.87 18.80
N GLY A 892 1.32 -43.29 19.70
CA GLY A 892 2.63 -42.72 19.38
C GLY A 892 3.60 -43.75 18.81
N LEU A 893 3.66 -44.94 19.41
CA LEU A 893 4.51 -46.04 18.95
C LEU A 893 4.14 -46.54 17.53
N GLY A 894 2.85 -46.53 17.19
CA GLY A 894 2.34 -46.95 15.88
C GLY A 894 2.62 -45.97 14.74
N ASP A 895 2.94 -44.71 15.05
CA ASP A 895 3.21 -43.65 14.07
C ASP A 895 4.66 -43.12 14.13
N LEU A 896 5.46 -43.66 15.05
CA LEU A 896 6.84 -43.24 15.36
C LEU A 896 7.77 -43.10 14.14
N ASP A 897 7.54 -43.87 13.09
CA ASP A 897 8.35 -43.83 11.86
C ASP A 897 8.40 -42.44 11.22
N LYS A 898 7.28 -41.68 11.25
CA LYS A 898 7.23 -40.30 10.75
C LYS A 898 8.11 -39.34 11.56
N LEU A 899 8.36 -39.65 12.84
CA LEU A 899 9.28 -38.87 13.67
C LEU A 899 10.73 -39.30 13.43
N ILE A 900 10.96 -40.59 13.20
CA ILE A 900 12.27 -41.18 12.91
C ILE A 900 12.82 -40.68 11.55
N GLU A 901 11.97 -40.47 10.55
CA GLU A 901 12.34 -39.89 9.24
C GLU A 901 13.15 -38.58 9.36
N HIS A 902 12.87 -37.77 10.38
CA HIS A 902 13.56 -36.51 10.64
C HIS A 902 14.91 -36.65 11.37
N LYS A 903 15.32 -37.87 11.74
CA LYS A 903 16.60 -38.21 12.42
C LYS A 903 16.89 -37.31 13.63
N PRO A 904 16.01 -37.29 14.65
CA PRO A 904 16.20 -36.45 15.82
C PRO A 904 17.45 -36.84 16.63
N ASP A 905 18.10 -35.81 17.19
CA ASP A 905 19.19 -35.90 18.16
C ASP A 905 18.66 -36.07 19.59
N LEU A 906 17.58 -35.33 19.88
CA LEU A 906 16.85 -35.33 21.13
C LEU A 906 15.38 -35.64 20.83
N VAL A 907 14.77 -36.55 21.59
CA VAL A 907 13.32 -36.79 21.53
C VAL A 907 12.65 -36.49 22.86
N ILE A 908 11.64 -35.62 22.84
CA ILE A 908 10.74 -35.39 23.98
C ILE A 908 9.57 -36.37 23.85
N VAL A 909 9.42 -37.26 24.83
CA VAL A 909 8.33 -38.24 24.91
C VAL A 909 7.41 -37.84 26.06
N ALA A 910 6.21 -37.40 25.72
CA ALA A 910 5.29 -36.70 26.63
C ALA A 910 3.87 -37.22 26.48
N TYR A 911 3.66 -38.42 27.03
CA TYR A 911 2.39 -39.13 27.16
C TYR A 911 2.00 -39.22 28.65
N GLY A 912 0.86 -39.84 28.95
CA GLY A 912 0.42 -40.10 30.31
C GLY A 912 -0.99 -39.58 30.61
N MET A 913 -1.42 -38.45 30.03
CA MET A 913 -2.70 -37.84 30.42
C MET A 913 -3.89 -38.69 29.97
N ASN A 914 -3.86 -39.15 28.70
CA ASN A 914 -4.85 -40.10 28.19
C ASN A 914 -4.57 -41.52 28.69
N ASP A 915 -3.30 -41.90 28.87
CA ASP A 915 -2.88 -43.23 29.30
C ASP A 915 -3.40 -43.60 30.71
N VAL A 916 -3.47 -42.63 31.63
CA VAL A 916 -4.04 -42.81 32.98
C VAL A 916 -5.50 -43.30 32.94
N GLY A 917 -6.28 -42.88 31.93
CA GLY A 917 -7.67 -43.34 31.76
C GLY A 917 -7.81 -44.85 31.56
N TYR A 918 -6.78 -45.50 31.01
CA TYR A 918 -6.70 -46.96 30.82
C TYR A 918 -6.26 -47.72 32.08
N ARG A 919 -5.80 -47.02 33.14
CA ARG A 919 -5.41 -47.57 34.45
C ARG A 919 -4.40 -48.73 34.37
N ASN A 920 -3.43 -48.65 33.46
CA ASN A 920 -2.47 -49.71 33.16
C ASN A 920 -1.03 -49.16 33.04
N PRO A 921 -0.36 -48.86 34.18
CA PRO A 921 1.00 -48.30 34.19
C PRO A 921 2.04 -49.26 33.60
N GLU A 922 1.84 -50.59 33.67
CA GLU A 922 2.77 -51.56 33.09
C GLU A 922 2.75 -51.55 31.55
N THR A 923 1.57 -51.44 30.94
CA THR A 923 1.46 -51.25 29.47
C THR A 923 2.06 -49.92 29.06
N TYR A 924 1.85 -48.86 29.86
CA TYR A 924 2.45 -47.56 29.62
C TYR A 924 4.00 -47.61 29.65
N LYS A 925 4.56 -48.28 30.66
CA LYS A 925 6.00 -48.54 30.79
C LYS A 925 6.54 -49.33 29.60
N ALA A 926 5.90 -50.43 29.23
CA ALA A 926 6.32 -51.29 28.13
C ALA A 926 6.25 -50.56 26.77
N GLY A 927 5.19 -49.80 26.52
CA GLY A 927 5.06 -48.95 25.33
C GLY A 927 6.15 -47.88 25.25
N THR A 928 6.46 -47.23 26.38
CA THR A 928 7.51 -46.20 26.45
C THR A 928 8.90 -46.80 26.22
N ALA A 929 9.19 -47.95 26.85
CA ALA A 929 10.44 -48.68 26.63
C ALA A 929 10.62 -49.08 25.16
N LYS A 930 9.58 -49.62 24.53
CA LYS A 930 9.60 -50.02 23.11
C LYS A 930 9.71 -48.82 22.15
N LEU A 931 9.17 -47.66 22.53
CA LEU A 931 9.36 -46.41 21.78
C LEU A 931 10.83 -45.97 21.83
N ILE A 932 11.46 -45.97 23.01
CA ILE A 932 12.90 -45.67 23.18
C ILE A 932 13.76 -46.68 22.41
N GLU A 933 13.43 -47.97 22.47
CA GLU A 933 14.11 -49.03 21.74
C GLU A 933 14.10 -48.78 20.23
N ARG A 934 12.93 -48.50 19.64
CA ARG A 934 12.79 -48.19 18.20
C ARG A 934 13.58 -46.94 17.79
N LEU A 935 13.54 -45.88 18.61
CA LEU A 935 14.35 -44.67 18.37
C LEU A 935 15.85 -45.02 18.33
N ARG A 936 16.34 -45.76 19.33
CA ARG A 936 17.76 -46.15 19.43
C ARG A 936 18.20 -47.16 18.38
N ALA A 937 17.28 -48.01 17.91
CA ALA A 937 17.54 -48.92 16.80
C ALA A 937 17.80 -48.18 15.47
N THR A 938 17.25 -46.97 15.28
CA THR A 938 17.51 -46.16 14.07
C THR A 938 18.59 -45.09 14.29
N ASN A 939 18.69 -44.53 15.49
CA ASN A 939 19.77 -43.62 15.89
C ASN A 939 20.31 -44.01 17.29
N PRO A 940 21.40 -44.79 17.39
CA PRO A 940 21.99 -45.17 18.67
C PRO A 940 22.46 -43.98 19.54
N ASP A 941 22.64 -42.81 18.93
CA ASP A 941 23.05 -41.58 19.60
C ASP A 941 21.88 -40.72 20.11
N VAL A 942 20.63 -41.08 19.83
CA VAL A 942 19.45 -40.31 20.27
C VAL A 942 19.31 -40.30 21.79
N GLU A 943 19.15 -39.10 22.34
CA GLU A 943 18.85 -38.89 23.75
C GLU A 943 17.36 -38.59 23.94
N VAL A 944 16.82 -38.91 25.12
CA VAL A 944 15.38 -38.86 25.38
C VAL A 944 15.09 -38.05 26.65
N ILE A 945 14.15 -37.11 26.55
CA ILE A 945 13.49 -36.49 27.72
C ILE A 945 12.12 -37.12 27.85
N LEU A 946 11.94 -37.90 28.91
CA LEU A 946 10.63 -38.37 29.35
C LEU A 946 9.95 -37.24 30.12
N VAL A 947 8.70 -36.92 29.78
CA VAL A 947 7.90 -35.93 30.51
C VAL A 947 6.81 -36.68 31.26
N ALA A 948 6.89 -36.69 32.59
CA ALA A 948 5.77 -37.15 33.41
C ALA A 948 4.73 -36.02 33.43
N THR A 949 3.51 -36.30 32.97
CA THR A 949 2.45 -35.28 32.80
C THR A 949 2.00 -34.62 34.12
N MET A 950 1.36 -33.46 34.01
CA MET A 950 0.58 -32.83 35.09
C MET A 950 -0.53 -33.74 35.62
N LEU A 951 -1.03 -33.45 36.83
CA LEU A 951 -2.24 -34.08 37.35
C LEU A 951 -3.48 -33.56 36.63
N GLY A 952 -4.45 -34.45 36.40
CA GLY A 952 -5.81 -34.07 36.01
C GLY A 952 -6.68 -33.64 37.20
N ASN A 953 -7.80 -32.99 36.89
CA ASN A 953 -8.84 -32.60 37.83
C ASN A 953 -9.43 -33.84 38.54
N ASP A 954 -9.40 -33.84 39.88
CA ASP A 954 -9.87 -34.96 40.71
C ASP A 954 -11.39 -35.18 40.69
N GLN A 955 -12.15 -34.19 40.23
CA GLN A 955 -13.58 -34.32 40.03
C GLN A 955 -13.92 -34.92 38.65
N TRP A 956 -12.96 -35.10 37.74
CA TRP A 956 -13.21 -35.71 36.43
C TRP A 956 -12.96 -37.22 36.44
N ARG A 957 -14.01 -38.01 36.11
CA ARG A 957 -14.00 -39.49 36.21
C ARG A 957 -12.92 -40.19 35.37
N HIS A 958 -12.39 -39.55 34.33
CA HIS A 958 -11.45 -40.20 33.41
C HIS A 958 -10.01 -40.22 33.94
N THR A 959 -9.61 -39.27 34.80
CA THR A 959 -8.21 -39.10 35.25
C THR A 959 -8.07 -39.23 36.78
N PRO A 960 -8.21 -40.44 37.35
CA PRO A 960 -8.01 -40.68 38.78
C PRO A 960 -6.59 -40.25 39.23
N ARG A 961 -6.51 -39.31 40.18
CA ARG A 961 -5.23 -38.71 40.62
C ARG A 961 -4.27 -39.73 41.23
N GLU A 962 -4.79 -40.74 41.91
CA GLU A 962 -4.04 -41.83 42.53
C GLU A 962 -3.23 -42.66 41.53
N MET A 963 -3.58 -42.63 40.23
CA MET A 963 -2.83 -43.35 39.20
C MET A 963 -1.57 -42.60 38.74
N PHE A 964 -1.54 -41.27 38.74
CA PHE A 964 -0.42 -40.50 38.19
C PHE A 964 0.94 -40.82 38.84
N PRO A 965 1.06 -41.01 40.17
CA PRO A 965 2.31 -41.48 40.80
C PRO A 965 2.83 -42.80 40.24
N LEU A 966 1.94 -43.75 39.90
CA LEU A 966 2.33 -45.05 39.33
C LEU A 966 2.90 -44.90 37.91
N TYR A 967 2.41 -43.95 37.13
CA TYR A 967 2.92 -43.64 35.79
C TYR A 967 4.23 -42.84 35.87
N LEU A 968 4.38 -41.97 36.87
CA LEU A 968 5.65 -41.33 37.19
C LEU A 968 6.72 -42.37 37.59
N ASP A 969 6.38 -43.33 38.44
CA ASP A 969 7.32 -44.38 38.88
C ASP A 969 7.69 -45.34 37.75
N ALA A 970 6.76 -45.61 36.82
CA ALA A 970 7.07 -46.26 35.55
C ALA A 970 8.17 -45.50 34.77
N LEU A 971 8.04 -44.17 34.59
CA LEU A 971 9.06 -43.35 33.91
C LEU A 971 10.38 -43.27 34.69
N LYS A 972 10.35 -43.12 36.03
CA LYS A 972 11.56 -43.17 36.87
C LYS A 972 12.32 -44.49 36.70
N SER A 973 11.61 -45.61 36.59
CA SER A 973 12.22 -46.92 36.36
C SER A 973 12.87 -47.08 34.97
N LEU A 974 12.48 -46.26 33.99
CA LEU A 974 13.12 -46.19 32.66
C LEU A 974 14.26 -45.17 32.60
N ALA A 975 14.17 -44.08 33.37
CA ALA A 975 15.19 -43.03 33.45
C ALA A 975 16.35 -43.36 34.41
N GLY A 976 16.19 -44.34 35.31
CA GLY A 976 17.22 -44.76 36.26
C GLY A 976 17.37 -43.83 37.46
N THR A 977 17.10 -44.35 38.66
CA THR A 977 17.22 -43.63 39.94
C THR A 977 18.67 -43.66 40.43
N ASN A 978 19.40 -42.56 40.20
CA ASN A 978 20.70 -42.21 40.81
C ASN A 978 21.73 -43.35 41.01
N ASP A 979 22.19 -43.96 39.92
CA ASP A 979 23.62 -44.20 39.60
C ASP A 979 23.70 -44.90 38.22
N GLN A 980 24.49 -44.35 37.30
CA GLN A 980 25.00 -44.85 35.99
C GLN A 980 24.12 -45.72 35.04
N SER A 981 22.87 -46.03 35.36
CA SER A 981 22.11 -47.13 34.76
C SER A 981 21.34 -46.82 33.47
N ALA A 982 21.20 -45.54 33.09
CA ALA A 982 20.51 -45.13 31.85
C ALA A 982 21.06 -43.79 31.27
N PRO A 983 22.30 -43.75 30.76
CA PRO A 983 22.81 -42.57 30.06
C PRO A 983 21.96 -42.24 28.81
N GLY A 984 21.82 -40.95 28.52
CA GLY A 984 21.01 -40.45 27.41
C GLY A 984 19.49 -40.49 27.67
N ILE A 985 19.04 -40.61 28.92
CA ILE A 985 17.63 -40.44 29.32
C ILE A 985 17.55 -39.49 30.52
N ALA A 986 16.69 -38.47 30.41
CA ALA A 986 16.34 -37.56 31.49
C ALA A 986 14.82 -37.54 31.74
N LEU A 987 14.40 -37.12 32.93
CA LEU A 987 13.00 -37.06 33.35
C LEU A 987 12.59 -35.64 33.77
N ALA A 988 11.65 -35.05 33.05
CA ALA A 988 10.92 -33.86 33.48
C ALA A 988 9.70 -34.29 34.31
N ASP A 989 9.86 -34.28 35.64
CA ASP A 989 8.81 -34.67 36.58
C ASP A 989 7.81 -33.52 36.83
N LEU A 990 6.85 -33.30 35.92
CA LEU A 990 5.76 -32.35 36.17
C LEU A 990 4.73 -32.96 37.13
N THR A 991 4.60 -34.28 37.25
CA THR A 991 3.67 -34.92 38.18
C THR A 991 3.91 -34.48 39.63
N SER A 992 5.15 -34.57 40.11
CA SER A 992 5.53 -34.10 41.46
C SER A 992 5.41 -32.59 41.60
N LEU A 993 5.82 -31.82 40.58
CA LEU A 993 5.72 -30.36 40.58
C LEU A 993 4.26 -29.90 40.71
N TRP A 994 3.36 -30.47 39.91
CA TRP A 994 1.94 -30.15 39.88
C TRP A 994 1.21 -30.61 41.15
N THR A 995 1.62 -31.74 41.73
CA THR A 995 1.14 -32.22 43.04
C THR A 995 1.38 -31.17 44.11
N GLU A 996 2.56 -30.54 44.12
CA GLU A 996 2.90 -29.50 45.09
C GLU A 996 2.20 -28.16 44.78
N MET A 997 2.00 -27.82 43.50
CA MET A 997 1.20 -26.64 43.11
C MET A 997 -0.26 -26.74 43.56
N LEU A 998 -0.90 -27.91 43.39
CA LEU A 998 -2.31 -28.14 43.75
C LEU A 998 -2.57 -28.20 45.26
N LYS A 999 -1.54 -28.21 46.13
CA LYS A 999 -1.70 -27.95 47.56
C LYS A 999 -2.11 -26.49 47.86
N ARG A 1000 -1.92 -25.58 46.90
CA ARG A 1000 -2.10 -24.13 47.04
C ARG A 1000 -3.11 -23.55 46.03
N LYS A 1001 -3.28 -24.21 44.88
CA LYS A 1001 -4.12 -23.78 43.74
C LYS A 1001 -5.28 -24.76 43.50
N ARG A 1002 -6.32 -24.33 42.80
CA ARG A 1002 -7.37 -25.20 42.22
C ARG A 1002 -6.94 -25.66 40.82
N ASP A 1003 -7.53 -26.74 40.32
CA ASP A 1003 -7.31 -27.20 38.94
C ASP A 1003 -7.68 -26.14 37.89
N SER A 1004 -8.76 -25.41 38.13
CA SER A 1004 -9.25 -24.33 37.25
C SER A 1004 -8.33 -23.09 37.23
N ASP A 1005 -7.38 -22.97 38.17
CA ASP A 1005 -6.33 -21.95 38.11
C ASP A 1005 -5.14 -22.38 37.22
N LEU A 1006 -4.94 -23.69 37.02
CA LEU A 1006 -3.76 -24.25 36.35
C LEU A 1006 -4.09 -24.87 34.98
N THR A 1007 -5.37 -25.14 34.70
CA THR A 1007 -5.86 -25.70 33.45
C THR A 1007 -6.40 -24.62 32.51
N GLY A 1008 -6.27 -24.86 31.20
CA GLY A 1008 -6.84 -24.04 30.13
C GLY A 1008 -8.19 -24.54 29.64
N ASN A 1009 -8.69 -25.67 30.16
CA ASN A 1009 -9.99 -26.26 29.83
C ASN A 1009 -10.82 -26.72 31.03
N GLY A 1010 -10.37 -26.44 32.26
CA GLY A 1010 -11.00 -26.86 33.51
C GLY A 1010 -10.64 -28.26 34.01
N VAL A 1011 -10.03 -29.14 33.18
CA VAL A 1011 -9.84 -30.56 33.53
C VAL A 1011 -8.44 -31.14 33.34
N ASN A 1012 -7.81 -30.99 32.17
CA ASN A 1012 -6.63 -31.81 31.83
C ASN A 1012 -5.61 -31.18 30.88
N HIS A 1013 -5.88 -30.02 30.28
CA HIS A 1013 -4.88 -29.29 29.49
C HIS A 1013 -4.38 -28.10 30.30
N PRO A 1014 -3.07 -27.78 30.27
CA PRO A 1014 -2.52 -26.62 30.97
C PRO A 1014 -3.03 -25.31 30.38
N SER A 1015 -3.05 -24.25 31.21
CA SER A 1015 -3.17 -22.87 30.71
C SER A 1015 -1.84 -22.39 30.09
N ASP A 1016 -1.79 -21.17 29.55
CA ASP A 1016 -0.54 -20.56 29.05
C ASP A 1016 0.58 -20.54 30.11
N PHE A 1017 0.23 -20.29 31.37
CA PHE A 1017 1.16 -20.43 32.50
C PHE A 1017 1.67 -21.88 32.63
N GLY A 1018 0.77 -22.86 32.50
CA GLY A 1018 1.14 -24.28 32.49
C GLY A 1018 2.04 -24.68 31.32
N HIS A 1019 1.79 -24.19 30.10
CA HIS A 1019 2.70 -24.41 28.96
C HIS A 1019 4.10 -23.84 29.22
N ARG A 1020 4.20 -22.66 29.85
CA ARG A 1020 5.48 -22.11 30.31
C ARG A 1020 6.14 -22.99 31.38
N VAL A 1021 5.38 -23.54 32.32
CA VAL A 1021 5.88 -24.49 33.34
C VAL A 1021 6.45 -25.76 32.72
N TYR A 1022 5.78 -26.34 31.71
CA TYR A 1022 6.32 -27.48 30.94
C TYR A 1022 7.62 -27.11 30.21
N ALA A 1023 7.66 -25.95 29.54
CA ALA A 1023 8.86 -25.48 28.87
C ALA A 1023 10.03 -25.30 29.86
N SER A 1024 9.81 -24.60 30.97
CA SER A 1024 10.79 -24.39 32.03
C SER A 1024 11.25 -25.71 32.69
N ALA A 1025 10.38 -26.70 32.82
CA ALA A 1025 10.72 -28.02 33.35
C ALA A 1025 11.68 -28.78 32.44
N VAL A 1026 11.42 -28.78 31.12
CA VAL A 1026 12.33 -29.37 30.11
C VAL A 1026 13.63 -28.57 29.99
N LEU A 1027 13.56 -27.24 29.94
CA LEU A 1027 14.73 -26.36 29.87
C LEU A 1027 15.63 -26.48 31.09
N SER A 1028 15.07 -26.73 32.27
CA SER A 1028 15.82 -26.98 33.51
C SER A 1028 16.72 -28.23 33.46
N LEU A 1029 16.53 -29.13 32.49
CA LEU A 1029 17.40 -30.29 32.23
C LEU A 1029 18.50 -29.97 31.20
N LEU A 1030 18.32 -28.92 30.39
CA LEU A 1030 19.15 -28.60 29.21
C LEU A 1030 19.99 -27.33 29.38
N VAL A 1031 19.61 -26.42 30.27
CA VAL A 1031 20.27 -25.13 30.49
C VAL A 1031 20.73 -25.03 31.93
N GLU A 1032 22.04 -24.83 32.11
CA GLU A 1032 22.64 -24.53 33.40
C GLU A 1032 22.32 -23.08 33.78
N THR A 1033 21.48 -22.88 34.80
CA THR A 1033 21.14 -21.57 35.32
C THR A 1033 21.96 -21.28 36.56
N ALA A 1034 22.66 -20.14 36.62
CA ALA A 1034 23.33 -19.71 37.84
C ALA A 1034 22.34 -19.66 39.01
N THR A 1035 22.66 -20.35 40.11
CA THR A 1035 21.98 -20.16 41.40
C THR A 1035 22.26 -18.75 41.89
N LYS A 1036 21.19 -17.96 42.07
CA LYS A 1036 21.23 -16.66 42.76
C LYS A 1036 21.21 -16.84 44.27
#